data_AF-T1JZ43-F1
#
_entry.id   AF-T1JZ43-F1
#
_cell.length_a   1.000
_cell.length_b   1.000
_cell.length_c   1.000
_cell.angle_alpha   90.00
_cell.angle_beta   90.00
_cell.angle_gamma   90.00
#
_symmetry.space_group_name_H-M   'P 1'
#
loop_
_entity.id
_entity.type
_entity.pdbx_description
1 polymer ?
#
loop_
_entity_poly.entity_id
_entity_poly.type
_entity_poly.pdbx_seq_one_letter_code
_entity_poly.pdbx_strand_id
1 'polypeptide(L)'
;MENLIHIKRHDGDQPWQLNTVMSLTFPSHQQVFINLCQPLPKISPLFTDGGCKESTNSSICLVDMNNNSTTSLADYNNIEASYDDEMEAIHLQMISTSSTINLYIHCNPTLKNNQPILVYQKANNLNIEWFDAAGCPKEEVIGEDCQVSVPSMGKIFDLRPLSKTGGYDFPEDGYHYYINVCGPINRTQCGPDSGICHYSKDGKMHYSLGKWSDKVSYSDGILTLVYGGGDPYRNAQKTPRVTKIMFICNATAGVGKPDFVEEANRTYIIHWETNYACPKPIRSVNCIWQNSTHRIDLSPFKKTTGNFIVPLSKSIVVINACSPINPKIHGIQKCPYSSGVCYIPNVFDSKSSKSKALNLGEPIGPPQLLFDDQINLLYTNGDPCPYSDPASQYVTRITFLCDRNAGEGKPNLIEGSPQSCEWLFEWKTSLVCEARPIFAHQCVFEDNMNGLKVDLTKVFDSFSLITEQENSTLKHFFINVCSHRSPAKGYQDMVLAKRCVNSSICYEESTLYDSTSANYISLGNLQSSDYSFQGESLILKFGDGSTCGENKTFSSEIDIKCSSSAITNYLGRDFSECSHKFFLESSLVCGLKSPSCTYRVNDSLVDLRELSSITHAWKVRNIKDKNKIYYFNLCNKIPNDHHAADGISSVVECDLIDDEEHCIHPIGRKDMMTMNMEYNADKSKKALIISYTNDKSNVCSNVSSVTTKIKLVCSSIFRSEPKFIQKIDNGTACEYHFEWETYLACFSHESERLERPMVREGNYFIDNRPELEIDRAINMNEIFNKIHTVVEGKYEYTLDLAGIEADPEGNCKNAAICQREINGSFTRDIGSLKTEMMVTQGTKVKLKLTATNHQKCGKNSRKNVTTTVFFQCSSSESGIGSPKFYYESNDCDYIFLWDTDIVCPSKMQPAADLLAHLRSQSVTKSQGFSAIASMFGALIIIICIVGLAIVPVTWILFRLSYREKRNYLVHWIRSKFRSPVITSFTYSQVSSDSTKLVSMNDDL
;
A
#
# COMPACT_ATOMS: atom_id res chain seq x y z
N MET A 1 9.60 18.37 -31.72
CA MET A 1 10.76 19.04 -31.10
C MET A 1 10.46 19.64 -29.72
N GLU A 2 9.41 20.44 -29.53
CA GLU A 2 9.11 21.04 -28.20
C GLU A 2 8.87 20.03 -27.06
N ASN A 3 8.35 18.83 -27.34
CA ASN A 3 8.18 17.76 -26.33
C ASN A 3 9.50 17.25 -25.73
N LEU A 4 10.60 17.39 -26.46
CA LEU A 4 11.89 16.79 -26.12
C LEU A 4 12.74 17.69 -25.19
N ILE A 5 12.21 18.84 -24.78
CA ILE A 5 12.91 19.78 -23.89
C ILE A 5 13.22 19.13 -22.53
N HIS A 6 12.43 18.16 -22.06
CA HIS A 6 12.65 17.52 -20.77
C HIS A 6 13.81 16.52 -20.73
N ILE A 7 14.24 16.00 -21.89
CA ILE A 7 15.40 15.09 -22.01
C ILE A 7 16.67 15.83 -22.45
N LYS A 8 16.63 17.16 -22.51
CA LYS A 8 17.75 18.04 -22.84
C LYS A 8 18.73 18.15 -21.66
N ARG A 9 20.04 17.99 -21.87
CA ARG A 9 21.09 18.08 -20.84
C ARG A 9 21.96 19.33 -21.00
N HIS A 10 22.01 20.20 -19.99
CA HIS A 10 22.72 21.49 -20.04
C HIS A 10 24.18 21.39 -19.58
N ASP A 11 24.98 22.43 -19.81
CA ASP A 11 26.37 22.49 -19.33
C ASP A 11 26.44 22.25 -17.81
N GLY A 12 27.22 21.24 -17.41
CA GLY A 12 27.29 20.73 -16.04
C GLY A 12 26.48 19.44 -15.78
N ASP A 13 25.52 19.09 -16.63
CA ASP A 13 24.78 17.82 -16.57
C ASP A 13 25.47 16.73 -17.39
N GLN A 14 25.55 15.50 -16.86
CA GLN A 14 26.04 14.32 -17.60
C GLN A 14 25.25 14.09 -18.90
N PRO A 15 25.90 13.98 -20.08
CA PRO A 15 25.23 13.65 -21.33
C PRO A 15 24.63 12.24 -21.26
N TRP A 16 23.66 11.97 -22.14
CA TRP A 16 23.10 10.63 -22.22
C TRP A 16 24.13 9.68 -22.82
N GLN A 17 24.44 8.61 -22.11
CA GLN A 17 25.24 7.52 -22.62
C GLN A 17 24.31 6.46 -23.23
N LEU A 18 24.68 5.97 -24.41
CA LEU A 18 23.95 4.92 -25.11
C LEU A 18 24.21 3.55 -24.45
N ASN A 19 23.16 2.82 -24.11
CA ASN A 19 23.28 1.43 -23.63
C ASN A 19 23.27 0.47 -24.83
N THR A 20 24.26 -0.42 -24.91
CA THR A 20 24.37 -1.41 -25.99
C THR A 20 23.85 -2.76 -25.50
N VAL A 21 22.84 -3.31 -26.20
CA VAL A 21 22.23 -4.61 -25.84
C VAL A 21 22.91 -5.78 -26.58
N MET A 22 23.77 -5.47 -27.56
CA MET A 22 24.58 -6.44 -28.30
C MET A 22 26.06 -6.06 -28.24
N SER A 23 26.89 -6.95 -27.68
CA SER A 23 28.36 -6.85 -27.54
C SER A 23 29.16 -6.77 -28.87
N LEU A 24 28.50 -6.65 -30.02
CA LEU A 24 29.13 -6.79 -31.35
C LEU A 24 29.33 -5.47 -32.11
N THR A 25 28.91 -4.32 -31.56
CA THR A 25 28.87 -3.06 -32.33
C THR A 25 29.99 -2.07 -32.00
N PHE A 26 30.39 -1.94 -30.74
CA PHE A 26 31.52 -1.09 -30.34
C PHE A 26 32.44 -1.83 -29.37
N PRO A 27 33.77 -1.69 -29.48
CA PRO A 27 34.71 -2.16 -28.46
C PRO A 27 34.40 -1.54 -27.09
N SER A 28 34.72 -2.23 -25.99
CA SER A 28 34.43 -1.74 -24.62
C SER A 28 35.10 -0.40 -24.25
N HIS A 29 36.15 0.00 -24.98
CA HIS A 29 36.81 1.29 -24.83
C HIS A 29 36.10 2.43 -25.59
N GLN A 30 35.08 2.14 -26.39
CA GLN A 30 34.34 3.14 -27.14
C GLN A 30 32.95 3.37 -26.52
N GLN A 31 32.60 4.63 -26.29
CA GLN A 31 31.32 5.04 -25.72
C GLN A 31 30.65 6.08 -26.61
N VAL A 32 29.33 5.98 -26.77
CA VAL A 32 28.54 6.95 -27.54
C VAL A 32 27.74 7.81 -26.58
N PHE A 33 27.89 9.12 -26.73
CA PHE A 33 27.14 10.14 -26.00
C PHE A 33 26.18 10.86 -26.92
N ILE A 34 24.97 11.14 -26.44
CA ILE A 34 23.91 11.84 -27.17
C ILE A 34 23.32 12.98 -26.34
N ASN A 35 23.01 14.09 -27.03
CA ASN A 35 22.17 15.16 -26.52
C ASN A 35 21.21 15.61 -27.62
N LEU A 36 19.98 15.90 -27.25
CA LEU A 36 18.95 16.37 -28.17
C LEU A 36 18.63 17.83 -27.90
N CYS A 37 18.24 18.56 -28.95
CA CYS A 37 17.84 19.97 -28.88
C CYS A 37 18.95 20.97 -28.50
N GLN A 38 20.20 20.51 -28.30
CA GLN A 38 21.41 21.33 -28.16
C GLN A 38 22.68 20.45 -28.34
N PRO A 39 23.87 21.05 -28.51
CA PRO A 39 25.14 20.32 -28.52
C PRO A 39 25.41 19.59 -27.19
N LEU A 40 26.36 18.65 -27.19
CA LEU A 40 26.78 17.96 -25.96
C LEU A 40 27.29 18.94 -24.89
N PRO A 41 26.89 18.76 -23.62
CA PRO A 41 27.24 19.65 -22.52
C PRO A 41 28.72 19.56 -22.13
N LYS A 42 29.26 20.65 -21.58
CA LYS A 42 30.66 20.73 -21.12
C LYS A 42 30.90 19.91 -19.84
N ILE A 43 31.75 18.87 -19.91
CA ILE A 43 32.15 18.06 -18.74
C ILE A 43 33.60 17.58 -18.86
N SER A 44 34.43 17.92 -17.85
CA SER A 44 35.77 17.36 -17.59
C SER A 44 36.69 17.33 -18.85
N PRO A 45 37.92 16.76 -18.90
CA PRO A 45 38.89 17.12 -19.95
C PRO A 45 38.54 16.64 -21.37
N LEU A 46 37.39 15.99 -21.57
CA LEU A 46 36.93 15.43 -22.83
C LEU A 46 36.18 16.45 -23.71
N PHE A 47 35.39 17.35 -23.11
CA PHE A 47 34.50 18.29 -23.82
C PHE A 47 34.69 19.71 -23.29
N THR A 48 35.79 20.38 -23.66
CA THR A 48 36.18 21.69 -23.11
C THR A 48 35.34 22.86 -23.64
N ASP A 49 34.88 22.79 -24.89
CA ASP A 49 34.19 23.89 -25.57
C ASP A 49 32.69 23.65 -25.83
N GLY A 50 32.17 22.48 -25.42
CA GLY A 50 30.81 22.00 -25.74
C GLY A 50 30.81 21.33 -27.12
N GLY A 51 30.21 20.14 -27.24
CA GLY A 51 30.38 19.27 -28.41
C GLY A 51 31.60 18.32 -28.35
N CYS A 52 31.80 17.49 -29.38
CA CYS A 52 33.02 16.67 -29.54
C CYS A 52 34.25 17.56 -29.75
N LYS A 53 35.47 17.07 -29.45
CA LYS A 53 36.71 17.83 -29.74
C LYS A 53 36.85 18.23 -31.21
N GLU A 54 36.27 17.45 -32.13
CA GLU A 54 36.26 17.72 -33.57
C GLU A 54 35.17 18.70 -34.03
N SER A 55 34.06 18.82 -33.29
CA SER A 55 32.90 19.66 -33.66
C SER A 55 32.16 20.16 -32.42
N THR A 56 32.05 21.49 -32.30
CA THR A 56 31.34 22.14 -31.19
C THR A 56 29.81 22.05 -31.29
N ASN A 57 29.29 21.61 -32.44
CA ASN A 57 27.85 21.46 -32.70
C ASN A 57 27.37 20.01 -32.65
N SER A 58 28.23 19.08 -32.22
CA SER A 58 27.91 17.66 -32.18
C SER A 58 26.78 17.35 -31.19
N SER A 59 25.72 16.72 -31.69
CA SER A 59 24.63 16.13 -30.88
C SER A 59 24.94 14.69 -30.48
N ILE A 60 25.72 13.95 -31.27
CA ILE A 60 26.13 12.58 -30.99
C ILE A 60 27.64 12.45 -31.17
N CYS A 61 28.32 12.01 -30.11
CA CYS A 61 29.78 11.85 -30.08
C CYS A 61 30.19 10.42 -29.73
N LEU A 62 31.06 9.84 -30.54
CA LEU A 62 31.80 8.63 -30.20
C LEU A 62 33.09 9.03 -29.47
N VAL A 63 33.34 8.44 -28.32
CA VAL A 63 34.54 8.68 -27.52
C VAL A 63 35.29 7.37 -27.39
N ASP A 64 36.56 7.37 -27.80
CA ASP A 64 37.49 6.29 -27.57
C ASP A 64 38.36 6.61 -26.34
N MET A 65 38.14 5.82 -25.28
CA MET A 65 38.76 6.01 -23.97
C MET A 65 40.25 5.65 -23.96
N ASN A 66 40.75 4.85 -24.91
CA ASN A 66 42.15 4.42 -24.93
C ASN A 66 43.10 5.52 -25.40
N ASN A 67 42.68 6.28 -26.41
CA ASN A 67 43.48 7.35 -27.03
C ASN A 67 42.90 8.75 -26.74
N ASN A 68 41.80 8.83 -25.97
CA ASN A 68 41.09 10.07 -25.65
C ASN A 68 40.67 10.85 -26.91
N SER A 69 40.42 10.13 -28.01
CA SER A 69 39.93 10.68 -29.27
C SER A 69 38.41 10.70 -29.28
N THR A 70 37.84 11.66 -30.00
CA THR A 70 36.41 11.83 -30.10
C THR A 70 36.03 12.05 -31.55
N THR A 71 35.01 11.35 -32.03
CA THR A 71 34.51 11.50 -33.41
C THR A 71 33.07 11.98 -33.38
N SER A 72 32.77 13.06 -34.10
CA SER A 72 31.38 13.54 -34.24
C SER A 72 30.61 12.62 -35.18
N LEU A 73 29.52 12.03 -34.69
CA LEU A 73 28.64 11.16 -35.48
C LEU A 73 27.47 11.94 -36.09
N ALA A 74 26.94 12.94 -35.39
CA ALA A 74 25.91 13.83 -35.91
C ALA A 74 25.96 15.21 -35.24
N ASP A 75 25.57 16.24 -35.98
CA ASP A 75 25.43 17.61 -35.48
C ASP A 75 23.96 17.96 -35.23
N TYR A 76 23.72 18.80 -34.23
CA TYR A 76 22.37 19.25 -33.85
C TYR A 76 21.60 19.94 -34.99
N ASN A 77 22.30 20.60 -35.91
CA ASN A 77 21.67 21.37 -36.98
C ASN A 77 21.10 20.50 -38.12
N ASN A 78 21.45 19.22 -38.18
CA ASN A 78 21.07 18.29 -39.27
C ASN A 78 20.06 17.23 -38.81
N ILE A 79 19.12 17.60 -37.94
CA ILE A 79 18.08 16.71 -37.40
C ILE A 79 16.76 16.99 -38.10
N GLU A 80 16.27 16.03 -38.89
CA GLU A 80 14.92 16.02 -39.42
C GLU A 80 14.00 15.22 -38.48
N ALA A 81 12.85 15.79 -38.12
CA ALA A 81 11.90 15.18 -37.19
C ALA A 81 10.57 14.87 -37.88
N SER A 82 10.11 13.62 -37.75
CA SER A 82 8.79 13.16 -38.17
C SER A 82 8.11 12.37 -37.05
N TYR A 83 6.82 12.11 -37.18
CA TYR A 83 6.10 11.19 -36.32
C TYR A 83 5.78 9.93 -37.12
N ASP A 84 6.08 8.77 -36.56
CA ASP A 84 5.79 7.48 -37.16
C ASP A 84 4.48 6.93 -36.56
N ASP A 85 3.41 6.94 -37.36
CA ASP A 85 2.08 6.49 -36.94
C ASP A 85 2.01 4.97 -36.74
N GLU A 86 2.87 4.17 -37.38
CA GLU A 86 2.88 2.70 -37.21
C GLU A 86 3.61 2.29 -35.93
N MET A 87 4.68 3.00 -35.56
CA MET A 87 5.47 2.72 -34.36
C MET A 87 5.04 3.52 -33.11
N GLU A 88 4.06 4.42 -33.25
CA GLU A 88 3.64 5.39 -32.22
C GLU A 88 4.85 6.11 -31.58
N ALA A 89 5.77 6.59 -32.42
CA ALA A 89 7.06 7.11 -31.98
C ALA A 89 7.45 8.41 -32.68
N ILE A 90 8.18 9.27 -31.97
CA ILE A 90 8.86 10.42 -32.58
C ILE A 90 10.11 9.89 -33.29
N HIS A 91 10.18 10.06 -34.61
CA HIS A 91 11.32 9.67 -35.42
C HIS A 91 12.22 10.88 -35.68
N LEU A 92 13.49 10.76 -35.31
CA LEU A 92 14.54 11.75 -35.57
C LEU A 92 15.59 11.13 -36.49
N GLN A 93 15.68 11.66 -37.71
CA GLN A 93 16.68 11.28 -38.68
C GLN A 93 17.82 12.30 -38.67
N MET A 94 19.04 11.83 -38.41
CA MET A 94 20.25 12.66 -38.43
C MET A 94 21.16 12.20 -39.57
N ILE A 95 21.51 13.14 -40.45
CA ILE A 95 22.35 12.86 -41.62
C ILE A 95 23.74 13.44 -41.40
N SER A 96 24.73 12.56 -41.40
CA SER A 96 26.16 12.88 -41.34
C SER A 96 26.84 12.54 -42.66
N THR A 97 28.08 13.02 -42.85
CA THR A 97 28.85 12.80 -44.08
C THR A 97 29.24 11.34 -44.30
N SER A 98 29.25 10.53 -43.23
CA SER A 98 29.65 9.12 -43.25
C SER A 98 28.59 8.17 -42.69
N SER A 99 27.49 8.66 -42.09
CA SER A 99 26.47 7.80 -41.45
C SER A 99 25.08 8.43 -41.41
N THR A 100 24.05 7.57 -41.37
CA THR A 100 22.65 7.96 -41.16
C THR A 100 22.19 7.39 -39.83
N ILE A 101 21.72 8.25 -38.92
CA ILE A 101 21.28 7.84 -37.59
C ILE A 101 19.77 8.01 -37.51
N ASN A 102 19.05 6.93 -37.25
CA ASN A 102 17.61 6.97 -37.01
C ASN A 102 17.37 6.73 -35.52
N LEU A 103 16.72 7.69 -34.86
CA LEU A 103 16.38 7.64 -33.45
C LEU A 103 14.86 7.64 -33.29
N TYR A 104 14.33 6.58 -32.70
CA TYR A 104 12.90 6.42 -32.42
C TYR A 104 12.65 6.62 -30.93
N ILE A 105 11.81 7.60 -30.57
CA ILE A 105 11.43 7.88 -29.19
C ILE A 105 9.99 7.42 -28.97
N HIS A 106 9.84 6.29 -28.26
CA HIS A 106 8.55 5.67 -27.97
C HIS A 106 7.93 6.27 -26.71
N CYS A 107 6.62 6.51 -26.74
CA CYS A 107 5.87 6.93 -25.56
C CYS A 107 5.81 5.81 -24.52
N ASN A 108 6.45 6.01 -23.37
CA ASN A 108 6.22 5.19 -22.19
C ASN A 108 6.01 6.05 -20.94
N PRO A 109 4.77 6.21 -20.45
CA PRO A 109 4.46 7.11 -19.34
C PRO A 109 5.05 6.66 -17.98
N THR A 110 5.53 5.41 -17.89
CA THR A 110 6.09 4.84 -16.65
C THR A 110 7.60 5.02 -16.52
N LEU A 111 8.31 5.33 -17.63
CA LEU A 111 9.76 5.47 -17.67
C LEU A 111 10.13 6.95 -17.81
N LYS A 112 10.78 7.52 -16.78
CA LYS A 112 11.27 8.91 -16.78
C LYS A 112 12.78 8.93 -16.69
N ASN A 113 13.43 9.73 -17.53
CA ASN A 113 14.89 9.83 -17.60
C ASN A 113 15.57 8.48 -17.91
N ASN A 114 14.93 7.67 -18.74
CA ASN A 114 15.48 6.38 -19.13
C ASN A 114 16.65 6.56 -20.12
N GLN A 115 17.62 5.65 -20.10
CA GLN A 115 18.76 5.72 -21.03
C GLN A 115 18.37 5.22 -22.43
N PRO A 116 18.85 5.88 -23.51
CA PRO A 116 18.63 5.43 -24.88
C PRO A 116 19.36 4.12 -25.17
N ILE A 117 18.74 3.26 -25.99
CA ILE A 117 19.22 1.91 -26.26
C ILE A 117 19.64 1.80 -27.74
N LEU A 118 20.86 1.29 -27.97
CA LEU A 118 21.28 0.90 -29.32
C LEU A 118 20.76 -0.49 -29.65
N VAL A 119 19.89 -0.57 -30.66
CA VAL A 119 19.24 -1.82 -31.05
C VAL A 119 20.05 -2.58 -32.10
N TYR A 120 20.61 -1.88 -33.10
CA TYR A 120 21.41 -2.51 -34.16
C TYR A 120 22.20 -1.49 -35.01
N GLN A 121 23.37 -1.91 -35.53
CA GLN A 121 24.17 -1.16 -36.51
C GLN A 121 24.34 -1.99 -37.78
N LYS A 122 24.04 -1.39 -38.95
CA LYS A 122 24.29 -2.00 -40.26
C LYS A 122 25.11 -1.06 -41.13
N ALA A 123 26.38 -1.39 -41.35
CA ALA A 123 27.32 -0.55 -42.08
C ALA A 123 27.38 0.88 -41.51
N ASN A 124 26.84 1.86 -42.25
CA ASN A 124 26.84 3.28 -41.91
C ASN A 124 25.50 3.76 -41.31
N ASN A 125 24.57 2.85 -40.97
CA ASN A 125 23.29 3.20 -40.35
C ASN A 125 23.25 2.77 -38.88
N LEU A 126 22.99 3.72 -37.98
CA LEU A 126 22.73 3.47 -36.56
C LEU A 126 21.23 3.63 -36.29
N ASN A 127 20.61 2.61 -35.70
CA ASN A 127 19.24 2.69 -35.23
C ASN A 127 19.21 2.66 -33.70
N ILE A 128 18.65 3.73 -33.12
CA ILE A 128 18.55 3.95 -31.67
C ILE A 128 17.07 3.92 -31.30
N GLU A 129 16.71 3.16 -30.28
CA GLU A 129 15.37 3.18 -29.68
C GLU A 129 15.44 3.77 -28.27
N TRP A 130 14.53 4.70 -27.96
CA TRP A 130 14.46 5.38 -26.68
C TRP A 130 13.04 5.34 -26.14
N PHE A 131 12.82 4.59 -25.06
CA PHE A 131 11.54 4.52 -24.36
C PHE A 131 11.53 5.52 -23.21
N ASP A 132 10.77 6.61 -23.33
CA ASP A 132 10.66 7.64 -22.29
C ASP A 132 9.29 8.34 -22.32
N ALA A 133 8.87 8.89 -21.18
CA ALA A 133 7.64 9.68 -21.07
C ALA A 133 7.65 10.93 -21.98
N ALA A 134 8.82 11.45 -22.37
CA ALA A 134 8.95 12.55 -23.33
C ALA A 134 8.46 12.21 -24.75
N GLY A 135 8.32 10.93 -25.08
CA GLY A 135 7.75 10.47 -26.36
C GLY A 135 6.22 10.62 -26.47
N CYS A 136 5.53 10.94 -25.38
CA CYS A 136 4.06 10.98 -25.34
C CYS A 136 3.46 12.30 -25.89
N PRO A 137 2.23 12.28 -26.47
CA PRO A 137 1.53 13.49 -26.94
C PRO A 137 1.25 14.50 -25.81
N LYS A 138 1.30 15.82 -26.11
CA LYS A 138 0.96 16.87 -25.13
C LYS A 138 -0.53 16.83 -24.80
N GLU A 139 -0.88 16.85 -23.50
CA GLU A 139 -2.24 17.05 -23.02
C GLU A 139 -2.39 18.42 -22.35
N GLU A 140 -3.41 19.19 -22.70
CA GLU A 140 -3.86 20.33 -21.89
C GLU A 140 -4.56 19.78 -20.64
N VAL A 141 -3.99 20.06 -19.46
CA VAL A 141 -4.51 19.51 -18.20
C VAL A 141 -5.32 20.58 -17.48
N ILE A 142 -6.60 20.32 -17.26
CA ILE A 142 -7.50 21.23 -16.54
C ILE A 142 -7.66 20.75 -15.09
N GLY A 143 -7.33 21.63 -14.15
CA GLY A 143 -7.54 21.46 -12.72
C GLY A 143 -8.74 22.24 -12.18
N GLU A 144 -9.14 21.92 -10.96
CA GLU A 144 -10.27 22.51 -10.20
C GLU A 144 -9.80 22.81 -8.76
N ASP A 145 -10.57 23.56 -7.96
CA ASP A 145 -10.14 24.06 -6.63
C ASP A 145 -8.79 24.82 -6.67
N CYS A 146 -8.51 25.44 -7.81
CA CYS A 146 -7.27 26.16 -8.07
C CYS A 146 -5.98 25.37 -7.90
N GLN A 147 -6.07 24.07 -8.13
CA GLN A 147 -4.91 23.19 -8.25
C GLN A 147 -4.91 22.48 -9.58
N VAL A 148 -3.72 22.33 -10.17
CA VAL A 148 -3.50 21.51 -11.38
C VAL A 148 -2.46 20.46 -11.07
N SER A 149 -2.78 19.19 -11.31
CA SER A 149 -1.83 18.08 -11.21
C SER A 149 -1.52 17.61 -12.62
N VAL A 150 -0.24 17.50 -12.97
CA VAL A 150 0.20 17.00 -14.28
C VAL A 150 0.87 15.65 -14.08
N PRO A 151 0.15 14.52 -14.27
CA PRO A 151 0.64 13.18 -13.95
C PRO A 151 1.90 12.80 -14.73
N SER A 152 1.99 13.20 -16.01
CA SER A 152 3.15 12.99 -16.87
C SER A 152 4.43 13.60 -16.27
N MET A 153 4.34 14.76 -15.64
CA MET A 153 5.48 15.40 -14.96
C MET A 153 5.64 14.97 -13.50
N GLY A 154 4.62 14.38 -12.86
CA GLY A 154 4.65 14.10 -11.43
C GLY A 154 4.75 15.39 -10.59
N LYS A 155 4.09 16.45 -11.05
CA LYS A 155 4.12 17.79 -10.44
C LYS A 155 2.71 18.26 -10.14
N ILE A 156 2.60 19.06 -9.08
CA ILE A 156 1.37 19.78 -8.73
C ILE A 156 1.64 21.28 -8.67
N PHE A 157 0.65 22.05 -9.09
CA PHE A 157 0.59 23.50 -9.01
C PHE A 157 -0.59 23.88 -8.12
N ASP A 158 -0.36 24.76 -7.14
CA ASP A 158 -1.40 25.23 -6.20
C ASP A 158 -1.36 26.76 -6.15
N LEU A 159 -2.40 27.39 -6.70
CA LEU A 159 -2.55 28.84 -6.76
C LEU A 159 -3.40 29.41 -5.61
N ARG A 160 -3.95 28.58 -4.72
CA ARG A 160 -4.73 29.05 -3.56
C ARG A 160 -3.98 30.05 -2.67
N PRO A 161 -2.65 29.96 -2.47
CA PRO A 161 -1.91 30.98 -1.72
C PRO A 161 -1.97 32.40 -2.34
N LEU A 162 -2.35 32.51 -3.61
CA LEU A 162 -2.58 33.81 -4.26
C LEU A 162 -3.96 34.38 -3.92
N SER A 163 -4.89 33.58 -3.39
CA SER A 163 -6.19 34.10 -2.97
C SER A 163 -6.04 34.94 -1.70
N LYS A 164 -6.46 36.20 -1.76
CA LYS A 164 -6.26 37.16 -0.67
C LYS A 164 -7.59 37.79 -0.25
N THR A 165 -7.84 37.85 1.07
CA THR A 165 -8.93 38.63 1.64
C THR A 165 -8.73 40.11 1.31
N GLY A 166 -9.53 40.62 0.37
CA GLY A 166 -9.40 41.99 -0.15
C GLY A 166 -8.56 42.13 -1.42
N GLY A 167 -8.31 41.05 -2.16
CA GLY A 167 -7.77 41.08 -3.54
C GLY A 167 -6.45 41.85 -3.74
N TYR A 168 -6.17 42.15 -5.00
CA TYR A 168 -5.02 42.92 -5.47
C TYR A 168 -5.55 44.10 -6.27
N ASP A 169 -5.02 45.29 -6.00
CA ASP A 169 -5.31 46.52 -6.74
C ASP A 169 -4.05 46.96 -7.45
N PHE A 170 -4.13 47.22 -8.76
CA PHE A 170 -3.03 47.79 -9.51
C PHE A 170 -3.52 48.84 -10.53
N PRO A 171 -2.80 49.97 -10.66
CA PRO A 171 -3.15 51.03 -11.60
C PRO A 171 -2.55 50.79 -13.00
N GLU A 172 -3.31 51.06 -14.05
CA GLU A 172 -2.85 51.01 -15.46
C GLU A 172 -3.62 52.05 -16.31
N ASP A 173 -2.92 52.86 -17.10
CA ASP A 173 -3.50 53.84 -18.06
C ASP A 173 -4.69 54.68 -17.53
N GLY A 174 -4.62 55.12 -16.27
CA GLY A 174 -5.66 55.98 -15.66
C GLY A 174 -6.86 55.23 -15.09
N TYR A 175 -6.83 53.90 -15.13
CA TYR A 175 -7.78 52.99 -14.48
C TYR A 175 -7.10 52.22 -13.35
N HIS A 176 -7.93 51.63 -12.49
CA HIS A 176 -7.50 50.68 -11.47
C HIS A 176 -8.18 49.34 -11.72
N TYR A 177 -7.39 48.27 -11.62
CA TYR A 177 -7.84 46.90 -11.77
C TYR A 177 -7.77 46.22 -10.42
N TYR A 178 -8.92 45.71 -9.98
CA TYR A 178 -9.06 44.99 -8.73
C TYR A 178 -9.36 43.53 -9.01
N ILE A 179 -8.43 42.64 -8.71
CA ILE A 179 -8.45 41.22 -9.06
C ILE A 179 -8.31 40.33 -7.82
N ASN A 180 -8.95 39.18 -7.81
CA ASN A 180 -8.65 38.11 -6.86
C ASN A 180 -8.47 36.78 -7.61
N VAL A 181 -7.59 35.93 -7.10
CA VAL A 181 -7.27 34.62 -7.70
C VAL A 181 -8.11 33.56 -7.00
N CYS A 182 -8.78 32.70 -7.79
CA CYS A 182 -9.57 31.57 -7.29
C CYS A 182 -10.77 31.94 -6.40
N GLY A 183 -11.25 33.17 -6.47
CA GLY A 183 -12.29 33.63 -5.58
C GLY A 183 -12.82 35.01 -5.94
N PRO A 184 -13.94 35.41 -5.32
CA PRO A 184 -14.58 36.69 -5.60
C PRO A 184 -13.77 37.86 -5.07
N ILE A 185 -13.97 39.03 -5.67
CA ILE A 185 -13.46 40.29 -5.15
C ILE A 185 -14.41 40.85 -4.08
N ASN A 186 -13.85 41.46 -3.03
CA ASN A 186 -14.63 42.10 -1.97
C ASN A 186 -14.97 43.56 -2.33
N ARG A 187 -15.60 43.79 -3.50
CA ARG A 187 -16.10 45.10 -3.93
C ARG A 187 -17.50 45.00 -4.50
N THR A 188 -18.41 45.78 -3.92
CA THR A 188 -19.85 45.78 -4.26
C THR A 188 -20.17 46.35 -5.64
N GLN A 189 -19.29 47.19 -6.21
CA GLN A 189 -19.55 47.91 -7.46
C GLN A 189 -19.65 46.99 -8.69
N CYS A 190 -18.82 45.95 -8.77
CA CYS A 190 -18.82 44.99 -9.89
C CYS A 190 -19.61 43.71 -9.61
N GLY A 191 -20.35 43.66 -8.49
CA GLY A 191 -21.13 42.52 -8.04
C GLY A 191 -20.34 41.46 -7.26
N PRO A 192 -21.02 40.60 -6.48
CA PRO A 192 -20.38 39.65 -5.55
C PRO A 192 -19.65 38.48 -6.25
N ASP A 193 -19.98 38.18 -7.51
CA ASP A 193 -19.40 37.06 -8.26
C ASP A 193 -18.28 37.48 -9.22
N SER A 194 -17.86 38.75 -9.18
CA SER A 194 -16.77 39.24 -10.03
C SER A 194 -15.42 38.75 -9.53
N GLY A 195 -14.58 38.23 -10.44
CA GLY A 195 -13.18 37.89 -10.15
C GLY A 195 -12.23 39.05 -10.42
N ILE A 196 -12.67 40.01 -11.24
CA ILE A 196 -11.90 41.19 -11.60
C ILE A 196 -12.82 42.37 -11.97
N CYS A 197 -12.50 43.54 -11.45
CA CYS A 197 -13.24 44.79 -11.64
C CYS A 197 -12.30 45.89 -12.08
N HIS A 198 -12.61 46.54 -13.20
CA HIS A 198 -11.93 47.77 -13.61
C HIS A 198 -12.78 48.96 -13.17
N TYR A 199 -12.14 50.01 -12.65
CA TYR A 199 -12.79 51.27 -12.36
C TYR A 199 -11.91 52.49 -12.70
N SER A 200 -12.54 53.62 -13.01
CA SER A 200 -11.84 54.89 -13.29
C SER A 200 -11.32 55.55 -12.00
N LYS A 201 -10.27 56.38 -12.09
CA LYS A 201 -9.70 57.10 -10.93
C LYS A 201 -10.70 57.96 -10.15
N ASP A 202 -11.77 58.43 -10.79
CA ASP A 202 -12.86 59.18 -10.15
C ASP A 202 -13.99 58.27 -9.58
N GLY A 203 -13.86 56.95 -9.75
CA GLY A 203 -14.77 55.93 -9.20
C GLY A 203 -16.16 55.89 -9.85
N LYS A 204 -16.41 56.70 -10.89
CA LYS A 204 -17.74 56.82 -11.52
C LYS A 204 -18.04 55.70 -12.52
N MET A 205 -17.01 55.20 -13.20
CA MET A 205 -17.14 54.11 -14.17
C MET A 205 -16.55 52.84 -13.58
N HIS A 206 -17.32 51.76 -13.61
CA HIS A 206 -16.88 50.43 -13.18
C HIS A 206 -17.43 49.37 -14.14
N TYR A 207 -16.61 48.35 -14.43
CA TYR A 207 -17.00 47.20 -15.23
C TYR A 207 -16.39 45.92 -14.65
N SER A 208 -17.22 44.88 -14.52
CA SER A 208 -16.75 43.52 -14.26
C SER A 208 -16.08 42.97 -15.51
N LEU A 209 -14.82 42.52 -15.41
CA LEU A 209 -14.09 41.94 -16.54
C LEU A 209 -14.18 40.41 -16.60
N GLY A 210 -14.98 39.81 -15.72
CA GLY A 210 -15.23 38.38 -15.67
C GLY A 210 -15.68 37.92 -14.28
N LYS A 211 -16.50 36.86 -14.25
CA LYS A 211 -16.82 36.15 -13.01
C LYS A 211 -15.65 35.29 -12.59
N TRP A 212 -15.43 35.15 -11.29
CA TRP A 212 -14.34 34.32 -10.78
C TRP A 212 -14.57 32.85 -11.14
N SER A 213 -13.47 32.11 -11.20
CA SER A 213 -13.39 30.68 -11.47
C SER A 213 -12.26 30.09 -10.64
N ASP A 214 -12.36 28.82 -10.30
CA ASP A 214 -11.31 28.02 -9.67
C ASP A 214 -10.68 27.01 -10.64
N LYS A 215 -11.09 27.04 -11.91
CA LYS A 215 -10.60 26.16 -12.97
C LYS A 215 -9.35 26.73 -13.62
N VAL A 216 -8.23 26.05 -13.43
CA VAL A 216 -6.91 26.46 -13.95
C VAL A 216 -6.48 25.43 -14.98
N SER A 217 -6.07 25.84 -16.18
CA SER A 217 -5.46 24.94 -17.16
C SER A 217 -3.94 25.07 -17.14
N TYR A 218 -3.24 23.97 -17.41
CA TYR A 218 -1.80 23.95 -17.60
C TYR A 218 -1.49 23.54 -19.04
N SER A 219 -0.66 24.35 -19.71
CA SER A 219 -0.09 24.05 -21.01
C SER A 219 1.28 24.71 -21.13
N ASP A 220 2.29 23.95 -21.55
CA ASP A 220 3.64 24.43 -21.87
C ASP A 220 4.28 25.36 -20.82
N GLY A 221 4.23 24.98 -19.55
CA GLY A 221 4.87 25.72 -18.46
C GLY A 221 4.08 26.93 -17.95
N ILE A 222 2.90 27.18 -18.51
CA ILE A 222 2.04 28.31 -18.17
C ILE A 222 0.73 27.81 -17.57
N LEU A 223 0.38 28.31 -16.39
CA LEU A 223 -0.94 28.09 -15.80
C LEU A 223 -1.86 29.21 -16.25
N THR A 224 -3.03 28.86 -16.77
CA THR A 224 -4.02 29.81 -17.29
C THR A 224 -5.30 29.75 -16.46
N LEU A 225 -5.75 30.91 -15.99
CA LEU A 225 -7.06 31.07 -15.34
C LEU A 225 -7.92 32.02 -16.17
N VAL A 226 -9.12 31.58 -16.54
CA VAL A 226 -10.04 32.36 -17.39
C VAL A 226 -11.27 32.78 -16.59
N TYR A 227 -11.49 34.09 -16.50
CA TYR A 227 -12.68 34.71 -15.94
C TYR A 227 -13.59 35.20 -17.06
N GLY A 228 -14.70 34.49 -17.27
CA GLY A 228 -15.67 34.79 -18.33
C GLY A 228 -16.96 35.43 -17.80
N GLY A 229 -17.80 35.92 -18.70
CA GLY A 229 -19.15 36.41 -18.35
C GLY A 229 -19.17 37.73 -17.58
N GLY A 230 -18.20 38.61 -17.84
CA GLY A 230 -18.19 39.99 -17.35
C GLY A 230 -19.20 40.88 -18.07
N ASP A 231 -19.15 42.18 -17.78
CA ASP A 231 -20.07 43.16 -18.36
C ASP A 231 -19.89 43.26 -19.87
N PRO A 232 -20.98 43.35 -20.65
CA PRO A 232 -20.90 43.41 -22.10
C PRO A 232 -20.28 44.71 -22.60
N TYR A 233 -19.58 44.64 -23.72
CA TYR A 233 -19.19 45.82 -24.48
C TYR A 233 -20.43 46.51 -25.06
N ARG A 234 -20.33 47.82 -25.31
CA ARG A 234 -21.35 48.60 -26.02
C ARG A 234 -21.29 48.40 -27.54
N ASN A 235 -21.23 47.14 -27.97
CA ASN A 235 -21.25 46.74 -29.39
C ASN A 235 -22.59 46.07 -29.75
N ALA A 236 -22.87 45.93 -31.05
CA ALA A 236 -24.11 45.33 -31.54
C ALA A 236 -24.35 43.91 -31.01
N GLN A 237 -23.27 43.13 -30.81
CA GLN A 237 -23.32 41.75 -30.33
C GLN A 237 -23.28 41.62 -28.79
N LYS A 238 -23.20 42.73 -28.04
CA LYS A 238 -23.10 42.75 -26.56
C LYS A 238 -22.12 41.71 -26.01
N THR A 239 -20.93 41.63 -26.59
CA THR A 239 -19.95 40.59 -26.25
C THR A 239 -19.51 40.76 -24.79
N PRO A 240 -19.57 39.72 -23.94
CA PRO A 240 -19.15 39.82 -22.55
C PRO A 240 -17.63 40.01 -22.47
N ARG A 241 -17.18 40.79 -21.49
CA ARG A 241 -15.75 40.89 -21.17
C ARG A 241 -15.23 39.57 -20.59
N VAL A 242 -14.02 39.22 -21.00
CA VAL A 242 -13.29 38.03 -20.55
C VAL A 242 -11.90 38.46 -20.11
N THR A 243 -11.38 37.86 -19.05
CA THR A 243 -10.01 38.06 -18.59
C THR A 243 -9.28 36.73 -18.59
N LYS A 244 -8.06 36.70 -19.15
CA LYS A 244 -7.14 35.57 -19.15
C LYS A 244 -5.91 35.94 -18.32
N ILE A 245 -5.71 35.22 -17.23
CA ILE A 245 -4.57 35.39 -16.33
C ILE A 245 -3.59 34.26 -16.60
N MET A 246 -2.35 34.59 -16.97
CA MET A 246 -1.28 33.66 -17.26
C MET A 246 -0.25 33.72 -16.13
N PHE A 247 -0.18 32.68 -15.32
CA PHE A 247 0.82 32.56 -14.25
C PHE A 247 2.09 31.92 -14.78
N ILE A 248 3.20 32.60 -14.54
CA ILE A 248 4.53 32.24 -15.05
C ILE A 248 5.43 31.92 -13.85
N CYS A 249 6.18 30.81 -13.92
CA CYS A 249 7.08 30.41 -12.84
C CYS A 249 8.22 31.42 -12.68
N ASN A 250 8.29 32.05 -11.51
CA ASN A 250 9.45 32.79 -11.04
C ASN A 250 9.75 32.38 -9.59
N ALA A 251 10.77 31.55 -9.40
CA ALA A 251 11.09 30.94 -8.10
C ALA A 251 11.41 31.97 -6.99
N THR A 252 11.78 33.20 -7.35
CA THR A 252 12.17 34.26 -6.42
C THR A 252 11.08 35.30 -6.16
N ALA A 253 10.01 35.31 -6.95
CA ALA A 253 8.98 36.36 -6.90
C ALA A 253 8.01 36.24 -5.71
N GLY A 254 8.02 35.12 -4.98
CA GLY A 254 7.01 34.86 -3.94
C GLY A 254 5.59 34.94 -4.52
N VAL A 255 4.71 35.70 -3.85
CA VAL A 255 3.34 35.98 -4.33
C VAL A 255 3.32 36.67 -5.69
N GLY A 256 4.34 37.45 -6.03
CA GLY A 256 4.39 38.20 -7.29
C GLY A 256 3.41 39.35 -7.37
N LYS A 257 3.27 39.91 -8.58
CA LYS A 257 2.29 40.96 -8.91
C LYS A 257 1.65 40.68 -10.28
N PRO A 258 0.35 41.00 -10.46
CA PRO A 258 -0.26 41.01 -11.78
C PRO A 258 0.29 42.17 -12.61
N ASP A 259 0.47 41.93 -13.90
CA ASP A 259 0.93 42.90 -14.90
C ASP A 259 -0.04 42.86 -16.09
N PHE A 260 -0.62 44.02 -16.43
CA PHE A 260 -1.53 44.11 -17.58
C PHE A 260 -0.70 44.20 -18.86
N VAL A 261 -0.98 43.29 -19.80
CA VAL A 261 -0.22 43.22 -21.05
C VAL A 261 -0.97 43.96 -22.14
N GLU A 262 -2.17 43.48 -22.46
CA GLU A 262 -2.99 44.05 -23.52
C GLU A 262 -4.45 43.62 -23.42
N GLU A 263 -5.31 44.34 -24.15
CA GLU A 263 -6.68 43.94 -24.45
C GLU A 263 -6.74 43.50 -25.92
N ALA A 264 -6.76 42.20 -26.17
CA ALA A 264 -6.84 41.62 -27.51
C ALA A 264 -8.16 40.88 -27.70
N ASN A 265 -8.86 41.17 -28.82
CA ASN A 265 -10.13 40.52 -29.16
C ASN A 265 -11.15 40.49 -27.99
N ARG A 266 -11.31 41.62 -27.28
CA ARG A 266 -12.23 41.77 -26.13
C ARG A 266 -11.90 40.87 -24.92
N THR A 267 -10.65 40.41 -24.85
CA THR A 267 -10.09 39.65 -23.74
C THR A 267 -8.94 40.42 -23.11
N TYR A 268 -9.00 40.63 -21.81
CA TYR A 268 -7.93 41.25 -21.02
C TYR A 268 -6.86 40.20 -20.71
N ILE A 269 -5.62 40.42 -21.12
CA ILE A 269 -4.50 39.50 -20.87
C ILE A 269 -3.64 40.05 -19.73
N ILE A 270 -3.50 39.25 -18.68
CA ILE A 270 -2.72 39.59 -17.48
C ILE A 270 -1.63 38.54 -17.30
N HIS A 271 -0.39 38.97 -17.14
CA HIS A 271 0.72 38.13 -16.72
C HIS A 271 0.91 38.20 -15.21
N TRP A 272 1.25 37.08 -14.59
CA TRP A 272 1.50 37.03 -13.16
C TRP A 272 2.68 36.11 -12.86
N GLU A 273 3.85 36.71 -12.68
CA GLU A 273 5.05 35.97 -12.28
C GLU A 273 5.00 35.64 -10.79
N THR A 274 5.09 34.36 -10.44
CA THR A 274 5.00 33.91 -9.03
C THR A 274 5.73 32.58 -8.83
N ASN A 275 6.20 32.33 -7.59
CA ASN A 275 6.77 31.04 -7.23
C ASN A 275 5.71 29.93 -7.10
N TYR A 276 4.42 30.29 -6.96
CA TYR A 276 3.32 29.31 -6.90
C TYR A 276 3.00 28.69 -8.26
N ALA A 277 3.45 29.32 -9.36
CA ALA A 277 3.41 28.76 -10.71
C ALA A 277 4.59 27.83 -11.00
N CYS A 278 5.56 27.73 -10.09
CA CYS A 278 6.67 26.80 -10.24
C CYS A 278 6.27 25.37 -9.82
N PRO A 279 6.71 24.35 -10.58
CA PRO A 279 6.28 22.98 -10.35
C PRO A 279 6.77 22.46 -9.00
N LYS A 280 5.84 22.08 -8.11
CA LYS A 280 6.19 21.39 -6.86
C LYS A 280 6.27 19.88 -7.11
N PRO A 281 7.34 19.18 -6.64
CA PRO A 281 7.43 17.74 -6.77
C PRO A 281 6.29 17.07 -6.01
N ILE A 282 5.56 16.16 -6.67
CA ILE A 282 4.78 15.16 -5.96
C ILE A 282 5.81 14.28 -5.25
N ARG A 283 5.91 14.40 -3.92
CA ARG A 283 6.87 13.62 -3.13
C ARG A 283 6.47 12.15 -3.25
N SER A 284 7.27 11.38 -3.98
CA SER A 284 7.26 9.92 -3.90
C SER A 284 8.62 9.53 -3.33
N VAL A 285 8.58 8.68 -2.31
CA VAL A 285 9.76 8.31 -1.54
C VAL A 285 10.22 6.92 -1.96
N ASN A 286 11.51 6.63 -1.75
CA ASN A 286 12.02 5.27 -1.92
C ASN A 286 11.23 4.34 -0.97
N CYS A 287 10.64 3.28 -1.51
CA CYS A 287 9.83 2.34 -0.74
C CYS A 287 10.65 1.13 -0.24
N ILE A 288 11.97 1.25 -0.26
CA ILE A 288 12.90 0.22 0.18
C ILE A 288 13.53 0.66 1.50
N TRP A 289 13.49 -0.24 2.47
CA TRP A 289 14.34 -0.19 3.65
C TRP A 289 15.50 -1.17 3.48
N GLN A 290 16.72 -0.74 3.79
CA GLN A 290 17.91 -1.59 3.70
C GLN A 290 18.91 -1.27 4.82
N ASN A 291 19.57 -2.31 5.33
CA ASN A 291 20.75 -2.21 6.18
C ASN A 291 21.89 -3.07 5.58
N SER A 292 22.98 -3.30 6.33
CA SER A 292 24.14 -4.07 5.84
C SER A 292 23.86 -5.56 5.54
N THR A 293 22.73 -6.11 5.99
CA THR A 293 22.44 -7.55 5.94
C THR A 293 21.04 -7.90 5.42
N HIS A 294 20.11 -6.95 5.43
CA HIS A 294 18.69 -7.15 5.16
C HIS A 294 18.15 -6.02 4.27
N ARG A 295 17.26 -6.39 3.34
CA ARG A 295 16.53 -5.49 2.46
C ARG A 295 15.05 -5.86 2.48
N ILE A 296 14.19 -4.87 2.67
CA ILE A 296 12.73 -5.00 2.64
C ILE A 296 12.21 -4.01 1.60
N ASP A 297 11.55 -4.54 0.56
CA ASP A 297 11.00 -3.75 -0.53
C ASP A 297 9.47 -3.68 -0.41
N LEU A 298 8.95 -2.52 0.00
CA LEU A 298 7.52 -2.25 0.10
C LEU A 298 6.93 -1.68 -1.20
N SER A 299 7.71 -1.59 -2.28
CA SER A 299 7.24 -1.11 -3.59
C SER A 299 5.99 -1.82 -4.13
N PRO A 300 5.71 -3.11 -3.84
CA PRO A 300 4.43 -3.73 -4.22
C PRO A 300 3.18 -3.03 -3.64
N PHE A 301 3.31 -2.29 -2.54
CA PHE A 301 2.22 -1.50 -1.96
C PHE A 301 2.09 -0.10 -2.55
N LYS A 302 3.04 0.33 -3.40
CA LYS A 302 2.97 1.59 -4.12
C LYS A 302 2.09 1.41 -5.35
N LYS A 303 0.80 1.68 -5.21
CA LYS A 303 -0.16 1.52 -6.30
C LYS A 303 0.00 2.63 -7.33
N THR A 304 0.12 2.24 -8.60
CA THR A 304 0.08 3.14 -9.76
C THR A 304 -1.35 3.37 -10.26
N THR A 305 -2.26 2.44 -9.99
CA THR A 305 -3.69 2.52 -10.26
C THR A 305 -4.49 2.03 -9.04
N GLY A 306 -5.63 2.67 -8.76
CA GLY A 306 -6.44 2.36 -7.58
C GLY A 306 -5.79 2.77 -6.25
N ASN A 307 -6.42 2.44 -5.12
CA ASN A 307 -5.89 2.76 -3.78
C ASN A 307 -6.16 1.62 -2.79
N PHE A 308 -5.65 1.70 -1.57
CA PHE A 308 -6.13 0.88 -0.45
C PHE A 308 -7.25 1.63 0.27
N ILE A 309 -8.36 0.95 0.52
CA ILE A 309 -9.55 1.53 1.15
C ILE A 309 -9.77 0.85 2.50
N VAL A 310 -9.92 1.67 3.54
CA VAL A 310 -10.28 1.23 4.90
C VAL A 310 -11.66 1.81 5.22
N PRO A 311 -12.72 0.98 5.19
CA PRO A 311 -14.07 1.45 5.48
C PRO A 311 -14.28 1.73 6.97
N LEU A 312 -15.03 2.80 7.26
CA LEU A 312 -15.53 3.17 8.59
C LEU A 312 -17.07 3.27 8.54
N SER A 313 -17.74 3.51 9.67
CA SER A 313 -19.21 3.47 9.76
C SER A 313 -19.95 4.39 8.77
N LYS A 314 -19.47 5.63 8.55
CA LYS A 314 -20.07 6.62 7.62
C LYS A 314 -19.04 7.29 6.69
N SER A 315 -17.81 6.81 6.71
CA SER A 315 -16.64 7.45 6.11
C SER A 315 -15.67 6.39 5.60
N ILE A 316 -14.71 6.78 4.78
CA ILE A 316 -13.63 5.89 4.33
C ILE A 316 -12.29 6.57 4.53
N VAL A 317 -11.24 5.76 4.78
CA VAL A 317 -9.86 6.21 4.70
C VAL A 317 -9.21 5.57 3.49
N VAL A 318 -8.52 6.37 2.69
CA VAL A 318 -7.82 5.95 1.49
C VAL A 318 -6.32 6.07 1.74
N ILE A 319 -5.55 5.04 1.37
CA ILE A 319 -4.11 4.93 1.65
C ILE A 319 -3.39 4.54 0.35
N ASN A 320 -2.21 5.13 0.12
CA ASN A 320 -1.21 4.62 -0.82
C ASN A 320 0.18 4.60 -0.17
N ALA A 321 0.94 3.53 -0.36
CA ALA A 321 2.25 3.36 0.29
C ALA A 321 3.34 4.11 -0.49
N CYS A 322 4.18 4.90 0.18
CA CYS A 322 5.36 5.58 -0.41
C CYS A 322 5.08 6.54 -1.59
N SER A 323 3.82 6.75 -1.95
CA SER A 323 3.35 7.71 -2.95
C SER A 323 2.01 8.29 -2.52
N PRO A 324 1.63 9.44 -3.10
CA PRO A 324 0.30 9.99 -2.88
C PRO A 324 -0.80 9.11 -3.46
N ILE A 325 -2.02 9.35 -3.01
CA ILE A 325 -3.24 8.66 -3.40
C ILE A 325 -3.54 8.93 -4.87
N ASN A 326 -3.94 7.88 -5.58
CA ASN A 326 -4.33 7.98 -6.98
C ASN A 326 -5.69 8.71 -7.11
N PRO A 327 -5.83 9.67 -8.03
CA PRO A 327 -6.96 10.61 -8.05
C PRO A 327 -8.28 10.04 -8.58
N LYS A 328 -8.28 8.86 -9.22
CA LYS A 328 -9.50 8.19 -9.70
C LYS A 328 -10.13 7.39 -8.55
N ILE A 329 -10.94 8.05 -7.73
CA ILE A 329 -11.85 7.38 -6.78
C ILE A 329 -13.26 7.51 -7.37
N HIS A 330 -13.93 6.39 -7.64
CA HIS A 330 -15.22 6.31 -8.34
C HIS A 330 -16.27 7.33 -7.86
N GLY A 331 -16.38 8.47 -8.55
CA GLY A 331 -17.49 9.42 -8.38
C GLY A 331 -17.63 10.14 -7.03
N ILE A 332 -16.64 10.03 -6.13
CA ILE A 332 -16.68 10.59 -4.76
C ILE A 332 -15.63 11.70 -4.59
N GLN A 333 -15.94 12.67 -3.72
CA GLN A 333 -15.18 13.87 -3.39
C GLN A 333 -13.65 13.67 -3.36
N LYS A 334 -12.92 14.51 -4.10
CA LYS A 334 -11.48 14.39 -4.39
C LYS A 334 -10.63 14.65 -3.14
N CYS A 335 -9.83 13.66 -2.73
CA CYS A 335 -8.76 13.83 -1.74
C CYS A 335 -7.70 14.82 -2.24
N PRO A 336 -7.02 15.57 -1.35
CA PRO A 336 -5.90 16.41 -1.77
C PRO A 336 -4.79 15.57 -2.41
N TYR A 337 -4.32 15.98 -3.58
CA TYR A 337 -3.42 15.20 -4.45
C TYR A 337 -2.05 14.86 -3.83
N SER A 338 -1.59 15.60 -2.82
CA SER A 338 -0.35 15.31 -2.10
C SER A 338 -0.53 14.31 -0.94
N SER A 339 -1.78 13.98 -0.58
CA SER A 339 -2.09 13.09 0.53
C SER A 339 -1.63 11.68 0.21
N GLY A 340 -0.82 11.08 1.07
CA GLY A 340 -0.58 9.64 1.10
C GLY A 340 -1.67 8.87 1.84
N VAL A 341 -2.32 9.54 2.79
CA VAL A 341 -3.47 9.04 3.55
C VAL A 341 -4.55 10.13 3.59
N CYS A 342 -5.80 9.78 3.28
CA CYS A 342 -6.91 10.72 3.19
C CYS A 342 -8.17 10.18 3.85
N TYR A 343 -8.85 11.00 4.64
CA TYR A 343 -10.14 10.69 5.23
C TYR A 343 -11.26 11.38 4.46
N ILE A 344 -12.27 10.59 4.04
CA ILE A 344 -13.44 11.09 3.32
C ILE A 344 -14.68 10.90 4.21
N PRO A 345 -15.27 11.99 4.74
CA PRO A 345 -16.51 11.93 5.52
C PRO A 345 -17.75 11.75 4.64
N ASN A 346 -18.80 11.13 5.19
CA ASN A 346 -20.17 11.10 4.65
C ASN A 346 -20.29 10.63 3.18
N VAL A 347 -19.49 9.63 2.82
CA VAL A 347 -19.38 9.08 1.45
C VAL A 347 -20.73 8.57 0.91
N PHE A 348 -21.66 8.22 1.79
CA PHE A 348 -22.92 7.57 1.48
C PHE A 348 -24.14 8.50 1.56
N ASP A 349 -23.94 9.80 1.80
CA ASP A 349 -25.03 10.77 1.92
C ASP A 349 -25.10 11.64 0.65
N SER A 350 -25.89 11.21 -0.33
CA SER A 350 -26.04 11.85 -1.65
C SER A 350 -26.58 13.29 -1.60
N LYS A 351 -26.96 13.77 -0.41
CA LYS A 351 -27.43 15.14 -0.15
C LYS A 351 -26.38 16.04 0.53
N SER A 352 -25.19 15.53 0.88
CA SER A 352 -24.16 16.27 1.64
C SER A 352 -22.91 16.64 0.82
N SER A 353 -23.08 17.37 -0.29
CA SER A 353 -21.97 17.91 -1.11
C SER A 353 -21.08 18.96 -0.41
N LYS A 354 -21.04 19.02 0.94
CA LYS A 354 -20.30 20.03 1.72
C LYS A 354 -19.21 19.47 2.64
N SER A 355 -19.02 18.15 2.72
CA SER A 355 -18.05 17.55 3.65
C SER A 355 -16.65 17.43 3.02
N LYS A 356 -15.74 18.38 3.26
CA LYS A 356 -14.38 18.37 2.68
C LYS A 356 -13.58 17.14 3.14
N ALA A 357 -12.91 16.46 2.20
CA ALA A 357 -11.95 15.39 2.51
C ALA A 357 -10.72 15.96 3.24
N LEU A 358 -10.18 15.22 4.21
CA LEU A 358 -9.06 15.63 5.05
C LEU A 358 -7.77 14.92 4.63
N ASN A 359 -6.69 15.68 4.46
CA ASN A 359 -5.34 15.13 4.32
C ASN A 359 -4.84 14.67 5.70
N LEU A 360 -4.62 13.37 5.87
CA LEU A 360 -4.10 12.79 7.11
C LEU A 360 -2.57 12.63 7.12
N GLY A 361 -1.90 13.01 6.04
CA GLY A 361 -0.45 13.05 5.94
C GLY A 361 0.05 12.75 4.53
N GLU A 362 1.20 13.32 4.21
CA GLU A 362 1.96 13.17 2.98
C GLU A 362 3.14 12.20 3.15
N PRO A 363 3.57 11.50 2.09
CA PRO A 363 4.75 10.64 2.14
C PRO A 363 6.04 11.48 2.22
N ILE A 364 6.76 11.41 3.34
CA ILE A 364 7.90 12.31 3.62
C ILE A 364 9.26 11.62 3.54
N GLY A 365 9.34 10.33 3.92
CA GLY A 365 10.59 9.60 3.91
C GLY A 365 10.41 8.10 3.67
N PRO A 366 11.53 7.37 3.46
CA PRO A 366 11.52 5.92 3.29
C PRO A 366 11.01 5.21 4.55
N PRO A 367 10.68 3.90 4.46
CA PRO A 367 10.29 3.11 5.64
C PRO A 367 11.38 3.13 6.71
N GLN A 368 10.97 3.07 7.98
CA GLN A 368 11.85 3.13 9.15
C GLN A 368 11.67 1.88 10.01
N LEU A 369 12.73 1.42 10.68
CA LEU A 369 12.66 0.33 11.65
C LEU A 369 12.36 0.90 13.04
N LEU A 370 11.34 0.36 13.72
CA LEU A 370 11.01 0.66 15.12
C LEU A 370 11.83 -0.22 16.08
N PHE A 371 11.80 0.09 17.38
CA PHE A 371 12.57 -0.59 18.44
C PHE A 371 12.22 -2.09 18.63
N ASP A 372 11.15 -2.56 18.01
CA ASP A 372 10.63 -3.94 18.08
C ASP A 372 10.76 -4.70 16.74
N ASP A 373 11.71 -4.28 15.89
CA ASP A 373 11.99 -4.85 14.56
C ASP A 373 10.80 -4.78 13.58
N GLN A 374 9.91 -3.80 13.78
CA GLN A 374 8.77 -3.56 12.89
C GLN A 374 9.07 -2.42 11.91
N ILE A 375 8.71 -2.62 10.65
CA ILE A 375 8.84 -1.59 9.62
C ILE A 375 7.64 -0.65 9.70
N ASN A 376 7.90 0.65 9.78
CA ASN A 376 6.89 1.69 9.89
C ASN A 376 7.02 2.73 8.76
N LEU A 377 5.88 3.14 8.20
CA LEU A 377 5.76 4.32 7.37
C LEU A 377 5.13 5.46 8.18
N LEU A 378 5.78 6.62 8.14
CA LEU A 378 5.31 7.84 8.79
C LEU A 378 4.88 8.86 7.75
N TYR A 379 3.61 9.28 7.85
CA TYR A 379 3.03 10.34 7.04
C TYR A 379 2.76 11.55 7.93
N THR A 380 3.30 12.71 7.58
CA THR A 380 3.08 13.97 8.31
C THR A 380 2.72 15.09 7.33
N ASN A 381 2.65 16.36 7.74
CA ASN A 381 2.13 17.46 6.92
C ASN A 381 0.66 17.26 6.48
N GLY A 382 -0.16 16.67 7.35
CA GLY A 382 -1.61 16.65 7.13
C GLY A 382 -2.25 18.03 7.23
N ASP A 383 -3.58 18.07 7.08
CA ASP A 383 -4.34 19.30 7.32
C ASP A 383 -4.18 19.76 8.79
N PRO A 384 -4.34 21.07 9.08
CA PRO A 384 -4.31 21.58 10.45
C PRO A 384 -5.34 20.86 11.33
N CYS A 385 -4.90 20.35 12.49
CA CYS A 385 -5.77 19.66 13.42
C CYS A 385 -6.35 20.65 14.44
N PRO A 386 -7.68 20.88 14.47
CA PRO A 386 -8.28 21.90 15.34
C PRO A 386 -8.45 21.44 16.81
N TYR A 387 -8.16 20.17 17.11
CA TYR A 387 -8.40 19.55 18.42
C TYR A 387 -7.13 19.39 19.27
N SER A 388 -5.99 19.87 18.78
CA SER A 388 -4.71 19.92 19.49
C SER A 388 -4.12 21.33 19.38
N ASP A 389 -2.84 21.52 19.67
CA ASP A 389 -2.19 22.83 19.62
C ASP A 389 -2.39 23.52 18.25
N PRO A 390 -2.47 24.86 18.17
CA PRO A 390 -2.82 25.60 16.94
C PRO A 390 -1.90 25.36 15.74
N ALA A 391 -0.71 24.79 15.97
CA ALA A 391 0.28 24.44 14.96
C ALA A 391 0.32 22.93 14.63
N SER A 392 -0.51 22.12 15.28
CA SER A 392 -0.54 20.66 15.08
C SER A 392 -1.22 20.30 13.75
N GLN A 393 -0.67 19.30 13.07
CA GLN A 393 -1.18 18.77 11.79
C GLN A 393 -1.50 17.29 11.97
N TYR A 394 -2.39 16.75 11.13
CA TYR A 394 -2.65 15.31 11.16
C TYR A 394 -1.38 14.50 10.83
N VAL A 395 -1.23 13.38 11.55
CA VAL A 395 -0.14 12.42 11.38
C VAL A 395 -0.72 11.02 11.26
N THR A 396 -0.15 10.21 10.37
CA THR A 396 -0.50 8.79 10.23
C THR A 396 0.74 7.90 10.38
N ARG A 397 0.63 6.84 11.17
CA ARG A 397 1.60 5.74 11.24
C ARG A 397 1.00 4.47 10.68
N ILE A 398 1.78 3.80 9.84
CA ILE A 398 1.43 2.48 9.29
C ILE A 398 2.54 1.52 9.65
N THR A 399 2.22 0.58 10.54
CA THR A 399 3.17 -0.42 11.03
C THR A 399 2.95 -1.73 10.31
N PHE A 400 3.98 -2.24 9.64
CA PHE A 400 3.94 -3.51 8.92
C PHE A 400 4.32 -4.65 9.85
N LEU A 401 3.46 -5.66 9.89
CA LEU A 401 3.61 -6.85 10.70
C LEU A 401 3.79 -8.08 9.82
N CYS A 402 4.71 -8.96 10.19
CA CYS A 402 4.89 -10.22 9.47
C CYS A 402 3.65 -11.12 9.67
N ASP A 403 3.03 -11.47 8.56
CA ASP A 403 2.02 -12.53 8.46
C ASP A 403 2.25 -13.29 7.15
N ARG A 404 2.76 -14.51 7.28
CA ARG A 404 3.19 -15.33 6.15
C ARG A 404 2.02 -15.84 5.30
N ASN A 405 0.79 -15.80 5.81
CA ASN A 405 -0.41 -16.22 5.09
C ASN A 405 -1.20 -15.05 4.49
N ALA A 406 -0.86 -13.80 4.86
CA ALA A 406 -1.59 -12.62 4.43
C ALA A 406 -1.32 -12.19 2.99
N GLY A 407 -0.23 -12.65 2.36
CA GLY A 407 0.18 -12.16 1.03
C GLY A 407 0.39 -10.64 1.04
N GLU A 408 -0.28 -9.91 0.14
CA GLU A 408 -0.33 -8.44 0.13
C GLU A 408 -0.97 -7.88 1.41
N GLY A 409 -1.93 -8.61 1.98
CA GLY A 409 -2.68 -8.17 3.16
C GLY A 409 -3.51 -6.91 2.92
N LYS A 410 -4.00 -6.32 4.02
CA LYS A 410 -4.72 -5.03 3.99
C LYS A 410 -4.39 -4.20 5.23
N PRO A 411 -4.39 -2.86 5.12
CA PRO A 411 -4.26 -1.99 6.28
C PRO A 411 -5.50 -2.11 7.16
N ASN A 412 -5.28 -2.26 8.46
CA ASN A 412 -6.32 -2.30 9.49
C ASN A 412 -6.16 -1.09 10.41
N LEU A 413 -7.23 -0.33 10.60
CA LEU A 413 -7.23 0.79 11.55
C LEU A 413 -7.26 0.24 12.98
N ILE A 414 -6.27 0.61 13.79
CA ILE A 414 -6.20 0.28 15.23
C ILE A 414 -6.85 1.38 16.03
N GLU A 415 -6.42 2.63 15.77
CA GLU A 415 -6.90 3.81 16.46
C GLU A 415 -6.83 5.00 15.51
N GLY A 416 -7.85 5.86 15.55
CA GLY A 416 -7.86 7.05 14.72
C GLY A 416 -9.25 7.64 14.61
N SER A 417 -9.34 8.95 14.80
CA SER A 417 -10.54 9.72 14.57
C SER A 417 -10.18 11.14 14.12
N PRO A 418 -11.12 11.90 13.53
CA PRO A 418 -10.92 13.31 13.26
C PRO A 418 -10.61 14.16 14.51
N GLN A 419 -10.80 13.64 15.72
CA GLN A 419 -10.52 14.33 16.98
C GLN A 419 -9.16 13.98 17.60
N SER A 420 -8.55 12.83 17.23
CA SER A 420 -7.31 12.34 17.86
C SER A 420 -6.04 12.92 17.24
N CYS A 421 -6.13 13.59 16.09
CA CYS A 421 -5.01 14.13 15.30
C CYS A 421 -3.94 13.11 14.82
N GLU A 422 -3.87 11.93 15.44
CA GLU A 422 -3.03 10.80 15.04
C GLU A 422 -3.90 9.60 14.60
N TRP A 423 -3.45 8.93 13.55
CA TRP A 423 -4.06 7.73 12.98
C TRP A 423 -3.04 6.58 12.94
N LEU A 424 -3.42 5.43 13.50
CA LEU A 424 -2.56 4.26 13.66
C LEU A 424 -3.14 3.08 12.88
N PHE A 425 -2.36 2.60 11.92
CA PHE A 425 -2.68 1.42 11.12
C PHE A 425 -1.70 0.28 11.37
N GLU A 426 -2.21 -0.93 11.37
CA GLU A 426 -1.44 -2.16 11.28
C GLU A 426 -1.66 -2.82 9.93
N TRP A 427 -0.58 -3.22 9.26
CA TRP A 427 -0.64 -3.89 7.97
C TRP A 427 0.10 -5.22 8.02
N LYS A 428 -0.67 -6.32 8.06
CA LYS A 428 -0.13 -7.68 8.09
C LYS A 428 0.21 -8.15 6.68
N THR A 429 1.45 -8.56 6.42
CA THR A 429 1.91 -9.01 5.10
C THR A 429 3.04 -10.03 5.19
N SER A 430 3.19 -10.87 4.15
CA SER A 430 4.30 -11.80 4.02
C SER A 430 5.63 -11.13 3.65
N LEU A 431 5.62 -9.88 3.15
CA LEU A 431 6.81 -9.20 2.64
C LEU A 431 7.80 -8.74 3.74
N VAL A 432 7.31 -8.50 4.96
CA VAL A 432 8.15 -8.07 6.09
C VAL A 432 8.58 -9.22 6.99
N CYS A 433 8.37 -10.46 6.54
CA CYS A 433 8.74 -11.65 7.29
C CYS A 433 10.23 -11.97 7.16
N GLU A 434 10.83 -12.38 8.27
CA GLU A 434 12.19 -12.91 8.29
C GLU A 434 12.34 -14.13 7.36
N ALA A 435 13.52 -14.24 6.76
CA ALA A 435 13.86 -15.33 5.84
C ALA A 435 13.81 -16.67 6.58
N ARG A 436 13.23 -17.69 5.94
CA ARG A 436 13.16 -19.05 6.49
C ARG A 436 14.40 -19.84 6.07
N PRO A 437 14.97 -20.67 6.94
CA PRO A 437 15.99 -21.61 6.51
C PRO A 437 15.39 -22.61 5.53
N ILE A 438 16.10 -22.86 4.44
CA ILE A 438 15.73 -23.82 3.40
C ILE A 438 16.74 -24.96 3.42
N PHE A 439 16.23 -26.18 3.37
CA PHE A 439 17.08 -27.37 3.29
C PHE A 439 17.27 -27.72 1.82
N ALA A 440 18.51 -27.96 1.41
CA ALA A 440 18.82 -28.36 0.04
C ALA A 440 19.36 -29.79 0.01
N HIS A 441 18.86 -30.59 -0.93
CA HIS A 441 19.42 -31.89 -1.26
C HIS A 441 19.39 -32.09 -2.77
N GLN A 442 20.56 -32.30 -3.41
CA GLN A 442 20.67 -32.58 -4.84
C GLN A 442 19.89 -31.58 -5.74
N CYS A 443 19.97 -30.28 -5.42
CA CYS A 443 19.25 -29.18 -6.09
C CYS A 443 17.73 -29.09 -5.89
N VAL A 444 17.20 -29.92 -5.00
CA VAL A 444 15.85 -29.78 -4.47
C VAL A 444 15.92 -28.96 -3.19
N PHE A 445 15.27 -27.82 -3.18
CA PHE A 445 15.19 -26.89 -2.06
C PHE A 445 13.83 -27.06 -1.39
N GLU A 446 13.82 -27.32 -0.08
CA GLU A 446 12.63 -27.65 0.71
C GLU A 446 12.50 -26.73 1.93
N ASP A 447 11.29 -26.20 2.14
CA ASP A 447 10.89 -25.54 3.38
C ASP A 447 10.23 -26.59 4.31
N ASN A 448 10.98 -27.03 5.31
CA ASN A 448 10.54 -28.05 6.27
C ASN A 448 9.28 -27.64 7.07
N MET A 449 8.93 -26.35 7.15
CA MET A 449 7.75 -25.91 7.92
C MET A 449 6.44 -26.10 7.16
N ASN A 450 6.44 -25.98 5.83
CA ASN A 450 5.22 -26.06 5.01
C ASN A 450 5.26 -27.21 3.98
N GLY A 451 6.40 -27.90 3.86
CA GLY A 451 6.61 -29.00 2.92
C GLY A 451 6.72 -28.56 1.46
N LEU A 452 6.87 -27.26 1.19
CA LEU A 452 7.04 -26.72 -0.16
C LEU A 452 8.43 -27.09 -0.68
N LYS A 453 8.51 -27.53 -1.93
CA LYS A 453 9.75 -27.97 -2.56
C LYS A 453 9.86 -27.39 -3.96
N VAL A 454 11.07 -27.01 -4.35
CA VAL A 454 11.40 -26.62 -5.73
C VAL A 454 12.62 -27.40 -6.20
N ASP A 455 12.54 -27.91 -7.42
CA ASP A 455 13.66 -28.53 -8.12
C ASP A 455 14.25 -27.52 -9.11
N LEU A 456 15.46 -27.03 -8.83
CA LEU A 456 16.17 -26.07 -9.67
C LEU A 456 17.21 -26.73 -10.58
N THR A 457 17.20 -28.06 -10.73
CA THR A 457 18.15 -28.80 -11.58
C THR A 457 18.18 -28.24 -13.01
N LYS A 458 17.00 -28.00 -13.61
CA LYS A 458 16.89 -27.40 -14.96
C LYS A 458 17.42 -25.97 -15.05
N VAL A 459 17.31 -25.21 -13.94
CA VAL A 459 17.83 -23.84 -13.90
C VAL A 459 19.35 -23.91 -13.97
N PHE A 460 20.00 -24.73 -13.16
CA PHE A 460 21.47 -24.75 -13.14
C PHE A 460 22.10 -25.67 -14.21
N ASP A 461 21.36 -26.58 -14.84
CA ASP A 461 21.85 -27.43 -15.95
C ASP A 461 22.08 -26.68 -17.27
N SER A 462 21.49 -25.49 -17.42
CA SER A 462 21.53 -24.69 -18.65
C SER A 462 22.50 -23.50 -18.61
N PHE A 463 23.17 -23.28 -17.47
CA PHE A 463 24.02 -22.10 -17.25
C PHE A 463 25.49 -22.49 -17.22
N SER A 464 26.28 -22.05 -18.21
CA SER A 464 27.73 -22.30 -18.15
C SER A 464 28.64 -21.17 -18.62
N LEU A 465 28.17 -20.04 -19.15
CA LEU A 465 29.09 -18.95 -19.51
C LEU A 465 28.49 -17.57 -19.35
N ILE A 466 29.08 -16.80 -18.44
CA ILE A 466 28.98 -15.35 -18.40
C ILE A 466 30.36 -14.81 -18.70
N THR A 467 30.49 -13.97 -19.73
CA THR A 467 31.74 -13.30 -20.08
C THR A 467 31.66 -11.83 -19.73
N GLU A 468 32.49 -11.37 -18.81
CA GLU A 468 32.65 -9.95 -18.50
C GLU A 468 34.02 -9.48 -19.02
N GLN A 469 34.04 -8.42 -19.83
CA GLN A 469 35.27 -7.89 -20.41
C GLN A 469 35.64 -6.57 -19.73
N GLU A 470 36.74 -6.59 -18.97
CA GLU A 470 37.22 -5.43 -18.22
C GLU A 470 38.73 -5.25 -18.51
N ASN A 471 39.15 -4.09 -19.03
CA ASN A 471 40.57 -3.74 -19.25
C ASN A 471 41.43 -4.85 -19.90
N SER A 472 40.95 -5.43 -21.01
CA SER A 472 41.62 -6.52 -21.75
C SER A 472 41.67 -7.90 -21.06
N THR A 473 40.94 -8.07 -19.96
CA THR A 473 40.68 -9.36 -19.30
C THR A 473 39.27 -9.84 -19.60
N LEU A 474 39.12 -11.14 -19.84
CA LEU A 474 37.84 -11.84 -19.96
C LEU A 474 37.64 -12.68 -18.71
N LYS A 475 36.58 -12.39 -17.94
CA LYS A 475 36.14 -13.17 -16.79
C LYS A 475 35.01 -14.11 -17.22
N HIS A 476 35.23 -15.42 -17.11
CA HIS A 476 34.22 -16.45 -17.38
C HIS A 476 33.68 -17.04 -16.07
N PHE A 477 32.43 -16.76 -15.71
CA PHE A 477 31.82 -17.33 -14.52
C PHE A 477 31.16 -18.68 -14.80
N PHE A 478 31.44 -19.64 -13.94
CA PHE A 478 30.89 -20.99 -13.89
C PHE A 478 30.14 -21.18 -12.57
N ILE A 479 28.84 -21.52 -12.65
CA ILE A 479 27.96 -21.68 -11.49
C ILE A 479 27.62 -23.17 -11.32
N ASN A 480 27.90 -23.72 -10.15
CA ASN A 480 27.75 -25.13 -9.79
C ASN A 480 27.05 -25.28 -8.44
N VAL A 481 25.74 -25.01 -8.40
CA VAL A 481 24.93 -25.10 -7.17
C VAL A 481 24.46 -26.53 -6.88
N CYS A 482 24.11 -27.31 -7.91
CA CYS A 482 23.42 -28.59 -7.74
C CYS A 482 24.31 -29.78 -7.33
N SER A 483 25.65 -29.61 -7.29
CA SER A 483 26.62 -30.70 -7.03
C SER A 483 26.52 -31.92 -7.98
N HIS A 484 25.62 -31.90 -8.95
CA HIS A 484 25.41 -32.99 -9.90
C HIS A 484 26.24 -32.76 -11.15
N ARG A 485 26.99 -33.80 -11.53
CA ARG A 485 27.71 -33.88 -12.80
C ARG A 485 26.71 -33.81 -13.96
N SER A 486 26.38 -32.61 -14.44
CA SER A 486 26.06 -32.48 -15.86
C SER A 486 27.40 -32.72 -16.59
N PRO A 487 27.50 -33.70 -17.50
CA PRO A 487 28.73 -33.93 -18.24
C PRO A 487 29.04 -32.63 -18.99
N ALA A 488 30.14 -31.99 -18.60
CA ALA A 488 30.72 -30.79 -19.22
C ALA A 488 30.36 -30.74 -20.71
N LYS A 489 29.46 -29.84 -21.10
CA LYS A 489 29.06 -29.67 -22.51
C LYS A 489 30.11 -28.80 -23.21
N GLY A 490 31.38 -29.22 -23.12
CA GLY A 490 32.50 -28.48 -23.67
C GLY A 490 33.82 -28.79 -22.97
N TYR A 491 34.92 -28.63 -23.70
CA TYR A 491 36.29 -28.81 -23.18
C TYR A 491 36.62 -27.83 -22.03
N GLN A 492 36.03 -26.62 -22.05
CA GLN A 492 36.30 -25.55 -21.06
C GLN A 492 35.64 -25.83 -19.70
N ASP A 493 34.39 -26.31 -19.67
CA ASP A 493 33.68 -26.72 -18.45
C ASP A 493 34.41 -27.86 -17.70
N MET A 494 35.06 -28.77 -18.45
CA MET A 494 35.84 -29.87 -17.89
C MET A 494 37.15 -29.39 -17.22
N VAL A 495 37.76 -28.32 -17.73
CA VAL A 495 38.96 -27.70 -17.16
C VAL A 495 38.63 -26.92 -15.89
N LEU A 496 37.53 -26.15 -15.92
CA LEU A 496 37.01 -25.38 -14.77
C LEU A 496 36.63 -26.28 -13.58
N ALA A 497 35.90 -27.37 -13.84
CA ALA A 497 35.48 -28.34 -12.81
C ALA A 497 36.66 -29.07 -12.14
N LYS A 498 37.84 -29.16 -12.81
CA LYS A 498 39.06 -29.72 -12.22
C LYS A 498 39.87 -28.71 -11.41
N ARG A 499 39.78 -27.41 -11.72
CA ARG A 499 40.57 -26.34 -11.08
C ARG A 499 39.88 -25.71 -9.88
N CYS A 500 38.54 -25.68 -9.87
CA CYS A 500 37.72 -25.15 -8.78
C CYS A 500 36.89 -26.27 -8.11
N VAL A 501 37.56 -27.17 -7.39
CA VAL A 501 36.90 -28.30 -6.70
C VAL A 501 36.00 -27.79 -5.57
N ASN A 502 34.75 -28.27 -5.51
CA ASN A 502 33.73 -27.88 -4.52
C ASN A 502 33.28 -26.41 -4.53
N SER A 503 33.72 -25.63 -5.52
CA SER A 503 33.31 -24.24 -5.70
C SER A 503 31.86 -24.17 -6.19
N SER A 504 31.03 -23.33 -5.55
CA SER A 504 29.67 -23.04 -6.00
C SER A 504 29.66 -22.08 -7.16
N ILE A 505 30.57 -21.11 -7.17
CA ILE A 505 30.82 -20.21 -8.30
C ILE A 505 32.33 -20.09 -8.46
N CYS A 506 32.82 -20.27 -9.68
CA CYS A 506 34.23 -20.11 -10.04
C CYS A 506 34.30 -19.18 -11.23
N TYR A 507 35.23 -18.23 -11.24
CA TYR A 507 35.51 -17.48 -12.46
C TYR A 507 36.94 -17.70 -12.95
N GLU A 508 37.06 -17.80 -14.26
CA GLU A 508 38.33 -17.84 -14.97
C GLU A 508 38.63 -16.44 -15.48
N GLU A 509 39.78 -15.90 -15.08
CA GLU A 509 40.29 -14.64 -15.55
C GLU A 509 41.40 -14.91 -16.57
N SER A 510 41.19 -14.50 -17.82
CA SER A 510 42.14 -14.68 -18.92
C SER A 510 42.47 -13.36 -19.59
N THR A 511 43.73 -13.15 -19.99
CA THR A 511 44.12 -11.99 -20.79
C THR A 511 43.95 -12.31 -22.27
N LEU A 512 43.50 -11.34 -23.08
CA LEU A 512 43.25 -11.52 -24.52
C LEU A 512 44.48 -11.97 -25.33
N TYR A 513 45.69 -11.84 -24.79
CA TYR A 513 46.97 -12.12 -25.47
C TYR A 513 47.68 -13.40 -24.99
N ASP A 514 47.28 -13.97 -23.85
CA ASP A 514 47.84 -15.22 -23.32
C ASP A 514 46.76 -16.05 -22.64
N SER A 515 46.28 -17.08 -23.35
CA SER A 515 45.31 -18.06 -22.84
C SER A 515 45.97 -19.17 -22.00
N THR A 516 47.30 -19.16 -21.82
CA THR A 516 48.02 -20.21 -21.08
C THR A 516 48.18 -19.92 -19.58
N SER A 517 47.88 -18.69 -19.14
CA SER A 517 48.02 -18.20 -17.77
C SER A 517 46.68 -17.74 -17.15
N ALA A 518 45.61 -18.51 -17.35
CA ALA A 518 44.31 -18.19 -16.75
C ALA A 518 44.31 -18.42 -15.23
N ASN A 519 43.89 -17.39 -14.46
CA ASN A 519 43.70 -17.50 -13.02
C ASN A 519 42.28 -18.00 -12.71
N TYR A 520 42.16 -18.96 -11.80
CA TYR A 520 40.88 -19.53 -11.38
C TYR A 520 40.60 -19.11 -9.94
N ILE A 521 39.49 -18.38 -9.74
CA ILE A 521 39.13 -17.83 -8.43
C ILE A 521 37.78 -18.40 -8.02
N SER A 522 37.74 -19.03 -6.84
CA SER A 522 36.52 -19.50 -6.21
C SER A 522 35.85 -18.33 -5.50
N LEU A 523 34.56 -18.10 -5.79
CA LEU A 523 33.74 -17.09 -5.11
C LEU A 523 32.92 -17.66 -3.96
N GLY A 524 33.18 -18.90 -3.56
CA GLY A 524 32.49 -19.58 -2.48
C GLY A 524 32.41 -21.08 -2.71
N ASN A 525 32.29 -21.83 -1.61
CA ASN A 525 32.24 -23.28 -1.60
C ASN A 525 30.83 -23.81 -1.27
N LEU A 526 30.49 -24.96 -1.87
CA LEU A 526 29.22 -25.67 -1.60
C LEU A 526 29.08 -26.12 -0.14
N GLN A 527 30.19 -26.36 0.56
CA GLN A 527 30.22 -26.78 1.96
C GLN A 527 29.95 -25.64 2.95
N SER A 528 30.22 -24.39 2.55
CA SER A 528 29.90 -23.19 3.31
C SER A 528 28.65 -22.53 2.71
N SER A 529 27.59 -23.33 2.50
CA SER A 529 26.33 -22.86 1.94
C SER A 529 25.30 -22.56 3.03
N ASP A 530 24.56 -21.46 2.84
CA ASP A 530 23.39 -21.12 3.63
C ASP A 530 22.25 -20.74 2.67
N TYR A 531 21.08 -21.33 2.90
CA TYR A 531 19.94 -21.19 2.00
C TYR A 531 18.75 -20.65 2.78
N SER A 532 18.15 -19.59 2.26
CA SER A 532 16.99 -18.99 2.89
C SER A 532 15.97 -18.52 1.88
N PHE A 533 14.70 -18.54 2.26
CA PHE A 533 13.61 -18.01 1.43
C PHE A 533 12.99 -16.79 2.10
N GLN A 534 12.98 -15.66 1.38
CA GLN A 534 12.49 -14.38 1.86
C GLN A 534 11.33 -13.90 0.98
N GLY A 535 10.10 -14.30 1.34
CA GLY A 535 8.84 -13.82 0.75
C GLY A 535 8.59 -14.21 -0.71
N GLU A 536 9.47 -13.77 -1.62
CA GLU A 536 9.44 -13.99 -3.06
C GLU A 536 10.80 -14.41 -3.66
N SER A 537 11.88 -14.39 -2.87
CA SER A 537 13.24 -14.71 -3.32
C SER A 537 13.82 -15.90 -2.57
N LEU A 538 14.44 -16.83 -3.31
CA LEU A 538 15.33 -17.84 -2.76
C LEU A 538 16.76 -17.30 -2.79
N ILE A 539 17.36 -17.17 -1.62
CA ILE A 539 18.70 -16.61 -1.40
C ILE A 539 19.66 -17.76 -1.11
N LEU A 540 20.70 -17.90 -1.93
CA LEU A 540 21.77 -18.87 -1.77
C LEU A 540 23.06 -18.12 -1.45
N LYS A 541 23.63 -18.35 -0.27
CA LYS A 541 24.89 -17.75 0.16
C LYS A 541 25.98 -18.80 0.17
N PHE A 542 27.16 -18.42 -0.32
CA PHE A 542 28.35 -19.28 -0.35
C PHE A 542 29.55 -18.52 0.20
N GLY A 543 30.17 -19.08 1.22
CA GLY A 543 31.38 -18.55 1.86
C GLY A 543 32.64 -19.36 1.54
N ASP A 544 33.76 -18.99 2.16
CA ASP A 544 35.03 -19.70 2.10
C ASP A 544 35.62 -19.88 0.69
N GLY A 545 35.48 -18.87 -0.19
CA GLY A 545 36.14 -18.84 -1.50
C GLY A 545 37.66 -18.64 -1.42
N SER A 546 38.27 -18.30 -2.56
CA SER A 546 39.70 -17.97 -2.64
C SER A 546 40.04 -16.74 -1.78
N THR A 547 41.30 -16.60 -1.40
CA THR A 547 41.77 -15.44 -0.62
C THR A 547 41.61 -14.14 -1.41
N CYS A 548 41.03 -13.14 -0.77
CA CYS A 548 40.83 -11.79 -1.30
C CYS A 548 41.45 -10.79 -0.32
N GLY A 549 42.54 -10.12 -0.72
CA GLY A 549 43.29 -9.21 0.16
C GLY A 549 43.93 -9.88 1.39
N GLU A 550 44.31 -9.08 2.40
CA GLU A 550 44.89 -9.59 3.64
C GLU A 550 43.79 -10.13 4.57
N ASN A 551 43.75 -11.46 4.77
CA ASN A 551 42.86 -12.19 5.69
C ASN A 551 41.35 -12.22 5.38
N LYS A 552 40.90 -11.97 4.14
CA LYS A 552 39.50 -12.23 3.74
C LYS A 552 39.43 -13.32 2.67
N THR A 553 38.26 -13.94 2.55
CA THR A 553 37.94 -14.90 1.50
C THR A 553 36.79 -14.35 0.65
N PHE A 554 36.76 -14.71 -0.63
CA PHE A 554 35.64 -14.37 -1.49
C PHE A 554 34.35 -15.04 -1.00
N SER A 555 33.25 -14.33 -1.16
CA SER A 555 31.90 -14.82 -0.92
C SER A 555 30.97 -14.43 -2.05
N SER A 556 29.90 -15.21 -2.23
CA SER A 556 28.90 -14.96 -3.25
C SER A 556 27.48 -15.18 -2.73
N GLU A 557 26.57 -14.38 -3.23
CA GLU A 557 25.14 -14.48 -2.97
C GLU A 557 24.39 -14.58 -4.30
N ILE A 558 23.51 -15.57 -4.43
CA ILE A 558 22.60 -15.72 -5.55
C ILE A 558 21.17 -15.47 -5.05
N ASP A 559 20.55 -14.41 -5.55
CA ASP A 559 19.17 -14.02 -5.26
C ASP A 559 18.28 -14.41 -6.45
N ILE A 560 17.47 -15.45 -6.28
CA ILE A 560 16.58 -15.95 -7.32
C ILE A 560 15.15 -15.54 -6.98
N LYS A 561 14.62 -14.55 -7.70
CA LYS A 561 13.28 -14.01 -7.51
C LYS A 561 12.24 -14.81 -8.30
N CYS A 562 11.09 -15.05 -7.68
CA CYS A 562 9.91 -15.59 -8.36
C CYS A 562 9.41 -14.58 -9.42
N SER A 563 9.34 -15.01 -10.68
CA SER A 563 8.89 -14.20 -11.82
C SER A 563 8.13 -15.06 -12.83
N SER A 564 7.15 -14.49 -13.54
CA SER A 564 6.43 -15.17 -14.61
C SER A 564 7.23 -15.27 -15.92
N SER A 565 8.32 -14.52 -16.02
CA SER A 565 9.19 -14.49 -17.20
C SER A 565 10.00 -15.78 -17.34
N ALA A 566 10.34 -16.15 -18.58
CA ALA A 566 11.43 -17.10 -18.81
C ALA A 566 12.72 -16.50 -18.22
N ILE A 567 13.63 -17.38 -17.80
CA ILE A 567 14.93 -17.02 -17.19
C ILE A 567 15.58 -15.89 -17.99
N THR A 568 15.69 -14.71 -17.39
CA THR A 568 16.33 -13.52 -17.99
C THR A 568 17.81 -13.45 -17.63
N ASN A 569 18.59 -12.86 -18.54
CA ASN A 569 20.05 -12.70 -18.44
C ASN A 569 20.48 -12.04 -17.13
N TYR A 570 21.68 -12.43 -16.70
CA TYR A 570 22.29 -12.03 -15.43
C TYR A 570 22.63 -10.52 -15.39
N LEU A 571 22.62 -9.97 -14.18
CA LEU A 571 23.37 -8.76 -13.84
C LEU A 571 24.19 -9.07 -12.57
N GLY A 572 25.43 -9.52 -12.77
CA GLY A 572 26.41 -9.65 -11.70
C GLY A 572 26.86 -8.25 -11.32
N ARG A 573 26.83 -7.92 -10.03
CA ARG A 573 27.46 -6.70 -9.54
C ARG A 573 28.42 -7.03 -8.42
N ASP A 574 29.61 -6.46 -8.50
CA ASP A 574 30.52 -6.36 -7.38
C ASP A 574 29.86 -5.49 -6.30
N PHE A 575 29.52 -6.13 -5.18
CA PHE A 575 28.90 -5.43 -4.06
C PHE A 575 29.98 -4.88 -3.11
N SER A 576 31.13 -5.54 -3.05
CA SER A 576 32.36 -5.08 -2.39
C SER A 576 33.57 -5.83 -2.98
N GLU A 577 34.80 -5.41 -2.65
CA GLU A 577 36.04 -6.03 -3.16
C GLU A 577 36.12 -7.56 -3.02
N CYS A 578 35.44 -8.17 -2.02
CA CYS A 578 35.46 -9.62 -1.78
C CYS A 578 34.07 -10.29 -1.77
N SER A 579 33.02 -9.60 -2.23
CA SER A 579 31.64 -10.13 -2.22
C SER A 579 30.93 -9.84 -3.52
N HIS A 580 30.43 -10.88 -4.16
CA HIS A 580 29.69 -10.81 -5.42
C HIS A 580 28.22 -11.14 -5.20
N LYS A 581 27.32 -10.42 -5.88
CA LYS A 581 25.88 -10.73 -5.83
C LYS A 581 25.32 -10.93 -7.24
N PHE A 582 24.61 -12.04 -7.41
CA PHE A 582 23.95 -12.45 -8.64
C PHE A 582 22.45 -12.37 -8.47
N PHE A 583 21.76 -11.77 -9.44
CA PHE A 583 20.30 -11.69 -9.46
C PHE A 583 19.75 -12.55 -10.60
N LEU A 584 18.78 -13.40 -10.30
CA LEU A 584 18.09 -14.24 -11.26
C LEU A 584 16.57 -14.15 -11.08
N GLU A 585 15.85 -14.39 -12.15
CA GLU A 585 14.41 -14.54 -12.14
C GLU A 585 14.02 -15.94 -12.64
N SER A 586 13.15 -16.63 -11.91
CA SER A 586 12.66 -17.95 -12.31
C SER A 586 11.25 -18.21 -11.80
N SER A 587 10.40 -18.74 -12.67
CA SER A 587 9.05 -19.19 -12.31
C SER A 587 9.05 -20.43 -11.40
N LEU A 588 10.15 -21.20 -11.36
CA LEU A 588 10.25 -22.40 -10.52
C LEU A 588 10.31 -22.05 -9.03
N VAL A 589 11.02 -20.96 -8.66
CA VAL A 589 11.11 -20.50 -7.26
C VAL A 589 9.75 -20.12 -6.69
N CYS A 590 8.78 -19.77 -7.54
CA CYS A 590 7.42 -19.53 -7.11
C CYS A 590 6.78 -20.73 -6.39
N GLY A 591 7.27 -21.96 -6.58
CA GLY A 591 6.82 -23.14 -5.84
C GLY A 591 7.13 -23.12 -4.33
N LEU A 592 8.12 -22.32 -3.90
CA LEU A 592 8.40 -22.06 -2.47
C LEU A 592 7.50 -20.95 -1.89
N LYS A 593 6.79 -20.20 -2.73
CA LYS A 593 5.82 -19.21 -2.28
C LYS A 593 4.58 -19.94 -1.77
N SER A 594 4.19 -19.67 -0.53
CA SER A 594 2.89 -20.12 -0.06
C SER A 594 1.81 -19.44 -0.91
N PRO A 595 0.91 -20.21 -1.55
CA PRO A 595 -0.14 -19.64 -2.39
C PRO A 595 -0.97 -18.64 -1.58
N SER A 596 -1.15 -17.44 -2.13
CA SER A 596 -1.97 -16.41 -1.50
C SER A 596 -3.42 -16.87 -1.44
N CYS A 597 -4.03 -16.83 -0.26
CA CYS A 597 -5.47 -17.06 -0.10
C CYS A 597 -6.30 -15.79 -0.35
N THR A 598 -5.64 -14.73 -0.81
CA THR A 598 -6.26 -13.48 -1.21
C THR A 598 -6.13 -13.27 -2.73
N TYR A 599 -7.17 -12.75 -3.37
CA TYR A 599 -7.21 -12.51 -4.80
C TYR A 599 -7.77 -11.11 -5.12
N ARG A 600 -7.14 -10.40 -6.04
CA ARG A 600 -7.45 -9.00 -6.34
C ARG A 600 -8.11 -8.85 -7.72
N VAL A 601 -9.23 -8.13 -7.79
CA VAL A 601 -9.95 -7.82 -9.03
C VAL A 601 -10.38 -6.35 -9.04
N ASN A 602 -9.87 -5.55 -10.00
CA ASN A 602 -10.28 -4.16 -10.24
C ASN A 602 -10.51 -3.36 -8.92
N ASP A 603 -9.48 -3.37 -8.07
CA ASP A 603 -9.41 -2.75 -6.72
C ASP A 603 -10.11 -3.43 -5.54
N SER A 604 -10.88 -4.49 -5.75
CA SER A 604 -11.44 -5.30 -4.67
C SER A 604 -10.52 -6.48 -4.30
N LEU A 605 -10.26 -6.67 -3.01
CA LEU A 605 -9.55 -7.84 -2.47
C LEU A 605 -10.55 -8.87 -1.93
N VAL A 606 -10.47 -10.09 -2.40
CA VAL A 606 -11.19 -11.25 -1.84
C VAL A 606 -10.27 -12.01 -0.95
N ASP A 607 -10.70 -12.24 0.28
CA ASP A 607 -9.97 -12.99 1.29
C ASP A 607 -10.70 -14.30 1.55
N LEU A 608 -10.10 -15.42 1.17
CA LEU A 608 -10.67 -16.75 1.32
C LEU A 608 -10.10 -17.49 2.54
N ARG A 609 -9.34 -16.82 3.41
CA ARG A 609 -8.73 -17.43 4.60
C ARG A 609 -9.77 -18.06 5.54
N GLU A 610 -10.99 -17.51 5.55
CA GLU A 610 -12.14 -18.09 6.27
C GLU A 610 -12.57 -19.47 5.73
N LEU A 611 -12.14 -19.89 4.55
CA LEU A 611 -12.37 -21.25 4.03
C LEU A 611 -11.12 -22.13 4.10
N SER A 612 -10.00 -21.56 4.57
CA SER A 612 -8.72 -22.24 4.71
C SER A 612 -8.62 -22.86 6.11
N SER A 613 -9.10 -24.10 6.21
CA SER A 613 -9.17 -24.82 7.48
C SER A 613 -7.79 -25.37 7.89
N ILE A 614 -7.61 -25.64 9.17
CA ILE A 614 -6.44 -26.35 9.72
C ILE A 614 -6.81 -27.57 10.55
N THR A 615 -8.05 -27.65 11.01
CA THR A 615 -8.54 -28.73 11.87
C THR A 615 -9.27 -29.81 11.08
N HIS A 616 -9.81 -29.48 9.91
CA HIS A 616 -10.58 -30.42 9.08
C HIS A 616 -10.37 -30.13 7.59
N ALA A 617 -10.77 -31.08 6.74
CA ALA A 617 -10.89 -30.88 5.30
C ALA A 617 -12.37 -30.87 4.87
N TRP A 618 -12.69 -30.11 3.83
CA TRP A 618 -14.03 -30.04 3.25
C TRP A 618 -14.35 -31.36 2.56
N LYS A 619 -15.38 -32.06 3.05
CA LYS A 619 -15.82 -33.35 2.55
C LYS A 619 -16.94 -33.18 1.54
N VAL A 620 -16.79 -33.79 0.37
CA VAL A 620 -17.82 -33.83 -0.67
C VAL A 620 -18.09 -35.26 -1.08
N ARG A 621 -19.34 -35.69 -0.99
CA ARG A 621 -19.79 -36.99 -1.49
C ARG A 621 -20.21 -36.88 -2.95
N ASN A 622 -19.80 -37.84 -3.76
CA ASN A 622 -20.30 -37.94 -5.12
C ASN A 622 -21.73 -38.51 -5.09
N ILE A 623 -22.69 -37.76 -5.64
CA ILE A 623 -24.10 -38.17 -5.64
C ILE A 623 -24.35 -39.34 -6.60
N LYS A 624 -23.56 -39.43 -7.68
CA LYS A 624 -23.69 -40.47 -8.71
C LYS A 624 -22.97 -41.76 -8.31
N ASP A 625 -21.81 -41.63 -7.69
CA ASP A 625 -20.99 -42.75 -7.22
C ASP A 625 -20.82 -42.67 -5.70
N LYS A 626 -21.65 -43.43 -4.96
CA LYS A 626 -21.66 -43.39 -3.50
C LYS A 626 -20.36 -43.90 -2.85
N ASN A 627 -19.50 -44.58 -3.61
CA ASN A 627 -18.24 -45.10 -3.10
C ASN A 627 -17.10 -44.09 -3.22
N LYS A 628 -17.35 -42.91 -3.80
CA LYS A 628 -16.34 -41.86 -3.99
C LYS A 628 -16.59 -40.66 -3.07
N ILE A 629 -15.56 -40.33 -2.28
CA ILE A 629 -15.49 -39.12 -1.46
C ILE A 629 -14.34 -38.25 -1.94
N TYR A 630 -14.52 -36.94 -1.91
CA TYR A 630 -13.48 -35.96 -2.14
C TYR A 630 -13.24 -35.17 -0.86
N TYR A 631 -11.97 -35.02 -0.49
CA TYR A 631 -11.56 -34.06 0.52
C TYR A 631 -10.75 -32.95 -0.12
N PHE A 632 -11.01 -31.73 0.31
CA PHE A 632 -10.15 -30.62 -0.09
C PHE A 632 -10.04 -29.55 0.98
N ASN A 633 -8.99 -28.74 0.87
CA ASN A 633 -8.76 -27.60 1.71
C ASN A 633 -8.32 -26.41 0.85
N LEU A 634 -8.96 -25.26 1.05
CA LEU A 634 -8.67 -24.06 0.27
C LEU A 634 -7.39 -23.40 0.75
N CYS A 635 -6.49 -23.07 -0.17
CA CYS A 635 -5.22 -22.38 0.08
C CYS A 635 -4.26 -23.09 1.05
N ASN A 636 -4.60 -24.31 1.49
CA ASN A 636 -3.85 -25.03 2.50
C ASN A 636 -3.87 -26.53 2.23
N LYS A 637 -2.97 -27.27 2.88
CA LYS A 637 -2.92 -28.73 2.77
C LYS A 637 -4.04 -29.37 3.57
N ILE A 638 -4.40 -30.60 3.22
CA ILE A 638 -5.31 -31.40 4.03
C ILE A 638 -4.63 -31.74 5.37
N PRO A 639 -5.32 -31.57 6.52
CA PRO A 639 -4.78 -31.95 7.83
C PRO A 639 -4.43 -33.45 7.89
N ASN A 640 -3.39 -33.79 8.66
CA ASN A 640 -2.76 -35.13 8.66
C ASN A 640 -3.71 -36.28 9.06
N ASP A 641 -4.85 -35.99 9.70
CA ASP A 641 -5.80 -36.99 10.20
C ASP A 641 -6.54 -37.76 9.08
N HIS A 642 -6.37 -37.35 7.81
CA HIS A 642 -7.06 -37.93 6.64
C HIS A 642 -6.16 -38.68 5.66
N HIS A 643 -5.00 -39.19 6.11
CA HIS A 643 -4.11 -40.08 5.33
C HIS A 643 -3.67 -39.54 3.96
N ALA A 644 -3.54 -38.23 3.77
CA ALA A 644 -3.00 -37.65 2.55
C ALA A 644 -1.48 -37.96 2.45
N ALA A 645 -1.11 -38.84 1.52
CA ALA A 645 0.21 -39.50 1.44
C ALA A 645 1.43 -38.56 1.37
N ASP A 646 1.28 -37.33 0.89
CA ASP A 646 2.43 -36.51 0.44
C ASP A 646 2.62 -35.18 1.18
N GLY A 647 1.81 -34.88 2.21
CA GLY A 647 1.98 -33.68 3.06
C GLY A 647 1.82 -32.31 2.38
N ILE A 648 1.54 -32.26 1.07
CA ILE A 648 1.35 -31.04 0.24
C ILE A 648 0.01 -31.01 -0.50
N SER A 649 -0.74 -32.12 -0.49
CA SER A 649 -2.02 -32.24 -1.21
C SER A 649 -3.10 -31.35 -0.60
N SER A 650 -3.74 -30.55 -1.44
CA SER A 650 -4.89 -29.72 -1.10
C SER A 650 -6.21 -30.38 -1.51
N VAL A 651 -6.18 -31.34 -2.44
CA VAL A 651 -7.35 -32.09 -2.91
C VAL A 651 -6.98 -33.57 -3.06
N VAL A 652 -7.78 -34.45 -2.47
CA VAL A 652 -7.63 -35.92 -2.60
C VAL A 652 -8.97 -36.56 -2.94
N GLU A 653 -8.91 -37.58 -3.78
CA GLU A 653 -9.99 -38.54 -4.00
C GLU A 653 -9.78 -39.74 -3.08
N CYS A 654 -10.87 -40.21 -2.45
CA CYS A 654 -10.88 -41.37 -1.58
C CYS A 654 -11.93 -42.37 -2.01
N ASP A 655 -11.57 -43.64 -1.89
CA ASP A 655 -12.46 -44.77 -2.07
C ASP A 655 -13.05 -45.22 -0.73
N LEU A 656 -14.36 -45.43 -0.70
CA LEU A 656 -15.05 -46.11 0.40
C LEU A 656 -15.06 -47.60 0.13
N ILE A 657 -14.33 -48.36 0.94
CA ILE A 657 -14.28 -49.82 0.91
C ILE A 657 -14.67 -50.30 2.31
N ASP A 658 -15.76 -51.04 2.44
CA ASP A 658 -16.25 -51.58 3.72
C ASP A 658 -16.40 -50.52 4.84
N ASP A 659 -16.96 -49.35 4.51
CA ASP A 659 -17.10 -48.18 5.39
C ASP A 659 -15.78 -47.54 5.88
N GLU A 660 -14.63 -47.99 5.38
CA GLU A 660 -13.31 -47.38 5.60
C GLU A 660 -12.87 -46.50 4.41
N GLU A 661 -12.33 -45.31 4.73
CA GLU A 661 -11.93 -44.31 3.75
C GLU A 661 -10.46 -44.46 3.35
N HIS A 662 -10.22 -44.85 2.09
CA HIS A 662 -8.88 -45.04 1.53
C HIS A 662 -8.49 -43.84 0.64
N CYS A 663 -7.73 -42.90 1.18
CA CYS A 663 -7.39 -41.62 0.54
C CYS A 663 -6.01 -41.61 -0.15
N ILE A 664 -5.84 -42.43 -1.19
CA ILE A 664 -4.54 -42.64 -1.87
C ILE A 664 -4.34 -41.84 -3.17
N HIS A 665 -5.34 -41.05 -3.59
CA HIS A 665 -5.34 -40.40 -4.90
C HIS A 665 -5.25 -38.87 -4.80
N PRO A 666 -4.05 -38.27 -4.78
CA PRO A 666 -3.90 -36.81 -4.80
C PRO A 666 -4.29 -36.25 -6.18
N ILE A 667 -5.26 -35.34 -6.21
CA ILE A 667 -5.82 -34.72 -7.43
C ILE A 667 -5.66 -33.19 -7.47
N GLY A 668 -4.90 -32.63 -6.52
CA GLY A 668 -4.52 -31.22 -6.52
C GLY A 668 -3.52 -30.88 -5.42
N ARG A 669 -2.45 -30.16 -5.77
CA ARG A 669 -1.38 -29.75 -4.84
C ARG A 669 -1.48 -28.27 -4.46
N LYS A 670 -1.07 -27.94 -3.23
CA LYS A 670 -1.09 -26.57 -2.70
C LYS A 670 -0.22 -25.62 -3.51
N ASP A 671 1.00 -26.02 -3.83
CA ASP A 671 2.00 -25.21 -4.55
C ASP A 671 1.64 -24.95 -6.02
N MET A 672 0.69 -25.72 -6.56
CA MET A 672 0.16 -25.56 -7.92
C MET A 672 -1.28 -25.02 -7.92
N MET A 673 -1.57 -24.11 -6.99
CA MET A 673 -2.85 -23.42 -6.89
C MET A 673 -2.84 -22.14 -7.73
N THR A 674 -3.89 -21.94 -8.52
CA THR A 674 -4.14 -20.69 -9.26
C THR A 674 -5.56 -20.20 -9.02
N MET A 675 -5.77 -18.88 -9.17
CA MET A 675 -7.09 -18.26 -9.07
C MET A 675 -7.35 -17.39 -10.29
N ASN A 676 -8.54 -17.50 -10.86
CA ASN A 676 -8.97 -16.75 -12.03
C ASN A 676 -10.45 -16.41 -11.96
N MET A 677 -10.84 -15.30 -12.59
CA MET A 677 -12.24 -14.91 -12.71
C MET A 677 -12.84 -15.48 -13.98
N GLU A 678 -14.03 -16.06 -13.86
CA GLU A 678 -14.87 -16.39 -14.99
C GLU A 678 -16.12 -15.50 -15.00
N TYR A 679 -16.42 -14.94 -16.17
CA TYR A 679 -17.60 -14.12 -16.40
C TYR A 679 -18.68 -14.98 -17.04
N ASN A 680 -19.90 -14.93 -16.50
CA ASN A 680 -21.03 -15.52 -17.19
C ASN A 680 -21.32 -14.77 -18.51
N ALA A 681 -22.03 -15.40 -19.47
CA ALA A 681 -22.26 -14.86 -20.81
C ALA A 681 -22.83 -13.42 -20.83
N ASP A 682 -23.67 -13.07 -19.86
CA ASP A 682 -24.27 -11.73 -19.69
C ASP A 682 -23.38 -10.73 -18.92
N LYS A 683 -22.14 -11.09 -18.54
CA LYS A 683 -21.20 -10.32 -17.70
C LYS A 683 -21.76 -9.86 -16.32
N SER A 684 -22.94 -10.34 -15.93
CA SER A 684 -23.68 -9.90 -14.74
C SER A 684 -23.35 -10.68 -13.46
N LYS A 685 -23.00 -11.97 -13.59
CA LYS A 685 -22.57 -12.82 -12.47
C LYS A 685 -21.07 -13.12 -12.56
N LYS A 686 -20.34 -12.75 -11.50
CA LYS A 686 -18.91 -13.00 -11.33
C LYS A 686 -18.74 -14.30 -10.53
N ALA A 687 -17.93 -15.24 -11.04
CA ALA A 687 -17.53 -16.42 -10.29
C ALA A 687 -16.00 -16.46 -10.18
N LEU A 688 -15.49 -16.79 -8.99
CA LEU A 688 -14.06 -17.01 -8.76
C LEU A 688 -13.78 -18.50 -8.92
N ILE A 689 -12.87 -18.84 -9.81
CA ILE A 689 -12.41 -20.21 -9.99
C ILE A 689 -11.06 -20.35 -9.30
N ILE A 690 -10.94 -21.42 -8.52
CA ILE A 690 -9.70 -21.82 -7.88
C ILE A 690 -9.31 -23.16 -8.46
N SER A 691 -8.13 -23.23 -9.07
CA SER A 691 -7.64 -24.43 -9.73
C SER A 691 -6.45 -24.98 -8.97
N TYR A 692 -6.48 -26.29 -8.67
CA TYR A 692 -5.35 -27.04 -8.10
C TYR A 692 -4.90 -28.08 -9.11
N THR A 693 -3.62 -28.10 -9.46
CA THR A 693 -3.08 -29.09 -10.40
C THR A 693 -2.19 -30.10 -9.68
N ASN A 694 -2.17 -31.34 -10.16
CA ASN A 694 -1.17 -32.34 -9.80
C ASN A 694 -0.64 -32.99 -11.09
N ASP A 695 0.65 -32.83 -11.36
CA ASP A 695 1.33 -33.26 -12.59
C ASP A 695 1.80 -34.73 -12.58
N LYS A 696 1.67 -35.41 -11.42
CA LYS A 696 2.13 -36.78 -11.17
C LYS A 696 1.00 -37.71 -10.70
N SER A 697 -0.22 -37.53 -11.20
CA SER A 697 -1.37 -38.34 -10.81
C SER A 697 -1.56 -39.54 -11.75
N ASN A 698 -1.94 -40.69 -11.18
CA ASN A 698 -2.25 -41.93 -11.92
C ASN A 698 -3.76 -42.21 -12.03
N VAL A 699 -4.59 -41.21 -11.71
CA VAL A 699 -6.06 -41.34 -11.61
C VAL A 699 -6.76 -41.25 -12.97
N CYS A 700 -6.04 -40.85 -14.02
CA CYS A 700 -6.56 -40.60 -15.36
C CYS A 700 -5.91 -41.54 -16.38
N SER A 701 -6.65 -41.89 -17.44
CA SER A 701 -6.28 -43.01 -18.30
C SER A 701 -5.02 -42.76 -19.17
N ASN A 702 -4.88 -41.55 -19.75
CA ASN A 702 -3.83 -41.22 -20.73
C ASN A 702 -3.02 -39.94 -20.41
N VAL A 703 -3.34 -39.24 -19.32
CA VAL A 703 -2.74 -37.94 -18.96
C VAL A 703 -2.26 -38.00 -17.52
N SER A 704 -0.99 -37.65 -17.27
CA SER A 704 -0.41 -37.66 -15.91
C SER A 704 -0.77 -36.44 -15.07
N SER A 705 -1.23 -35.37 -15.72
CA SER A 705 -1.67 -34.13 -15.08
C SER A 705 -3.19 -34.12 -14.87
N VAL A 706 -3.61 -33.88 -13.63
CA VAL A 706 -5.01 -33.73 -13.22
C VAL A 706 -5.22 -32.33 -12.64
N THR A 707 -6.34 -31.69 -12.98
CA THR A 707 -6.69 -30.36 -12.45
C THR A 707 -8.05 -30.37 -11.78
N THR A 708 -8.10 -29.93 -10.53
CA THR A 708 -9.34 -29.72 -9.80
C THR A 708 -9.74 -28.24 -9.85
N LYS A 709 -10.94 -27.93 -10.36
CA LYS A 709 -11.50 -26.58 -10.44
C LYS A 709 -12.65 -26.45 -9.45
N ILE A 710 -12.54 -25.47 -8.55
CA ILE A 710 -13.57 -25.12 -7.56
C ILE A 710 -14.13 -23.76 -7.93
N LYS A 711 -15.39 -23.73 -8.38
CA LYS A 711 -16.10 -22.52 -8.76
C LYS A 711 -16.84 -21.95 -7.56
N LEU A 712 -16.35 -20.83 -7.04
CA LEU A 712 -17.00 -20.07 -5.98
C LEU A 712 -18.01 -19.09 -6.59
N VAL A 713 -19.28 -19.24 -6.21
CA VAL A 713 -20.39 -18.41 -6.68
C VAL A 713 -20.91 -17.58 -5.51
N CYS A 714 -21.12 -16.27 -5.73
CA CYS A 714 -21.71 -15.40 -4.72
C CYS A 714 -23.08 -15.93 -4.27
N SER A 715 -23.24 -16.14 -2.97
CA SER A 715 -24.51 -16.51 -2.36
C SER A 715 -24.70 -15.82 -1.02
N SER A 716 -25.95 -15.49 -0.70
CA SER A 716 -26.32 -14.99 0.63
C SER A 716 -26.38 -16.12 1.68
N ILE A 717 -26.15 -17.37 1.30
CA ILE A 717 -26.22 -18.54 2.20
C ILE A 717 -24.84 -18.82 2.79
N PHE A 718 -24.72 -18.85 4.12
CA PHE A 718 -23.45 -19.18 4.81
C PHE A 718 -23.19 -20.70 4.84
N ARG A 719 -24.26 -21.50 4.89
CA ARG A 719 -24.23 -22.97 5.04
C ARG A 719 -24.27 -23.69 3.69
N SER A 720 -23.45 -23.27 2.74
CA SER A 720 -23.28 -24.04 1.51
C SER A 720 -22.16 -25.04 1.71
N GLU A 721 -22.47 -26.30 1.43
CA GLU A 721 -21.44 -27.31 1.22
C GLU A 721 -21.04 -27.30 -0.25
N PRO A 722 -19.76 -27.54 -0.55
CA PRO A 722 -19.32 -27.68 -1.92
C PRO A 722 -19.95 -28.91 -2.57
N LYS A 723 -20.30 -28.79 -3.85
CA LYS A 723 -20.95 -29.83 -4.63
C LYS A 723 -20.04 -30.31 -5.74
N PHE A 724 -19.94 -31.62 -5.90
CA PHE A 724 -19.29 -32.22 -7.07
C PHE A 724 -20.22 -32.14 -8.28
N ILE A 725 -19.70 -31.60 -9.40
CA ILE A 725 -20.47 -31.44 -10.64
C ILE A 725 -20.15 -32.58 -11.60
N GLN A 726 -18.88 -32.72 -11.99
CA GLN A 726 -18.44 -33.73 -12.95
C GLN A 726 -16.93 -33.97 -12.93
N LYS A 727 -16.53 -35.14 -13.43
CA LYS A 727 -15.16 -35.47 -13.85
C LYS A 727 -15.14 -35.52 -15.38
N ILE A 728 -14.21 -34.79 -15.99
CA ILE A 728 -13.92 -34.84 -17.42
C ILE A 728 -12.64 -35.65 -17.58
N ASP A 729 -12.71 -36.80 -18.25
CA ASP A 729 -11.56 -37.59 -18.70
C ASP A 729 -11.80 -38.03 -20.14
N ASN A 730 -11.21 -37.31 -21.09
CA ASN A 730 -11.36 -37.55 -22.53
C ASN A 730 -10.03 -37.98 -23.19
N GLY A 731 -9.03 -38.35 -22.39
CA GLY A 731 -7.69 -38.72 -22.84
C GLY A 731 -6.76 -37.57 -23.21
N THR A 732 -7.26 -36.32 -23.33
CA THR A 732 -6.44 -35.10 -23.55
C THR A 732 -6.49 -34.13 -22.38
N ALA A 733 -7.56 -34.17 -21.59
CA ALA A 733 -7.74 -33.39 -20.37
C ALA A 733 -8.32 -34.27 -19.25
N CYS A 734 -7.81 -34.09 -18.03
CA CYS A 734 -8.35 -34.72 -16.83
C CYS A 734 -8.69 -33.65 -15.78
N GLU A 735 -9.99 -33.37 -15.63
CA GLU A 735 -10.47 -32.28 -14.78
C GLU A 735 -11.60 -32.70 -13.84
N TYR A 736 -11.55 -32.22 -12.59
CA TYR A 736 -12.61 -32.38 -11.59
C TYR A 736 -13.26 -31.02 -11.33
N HIS A 737 -14.58 -30.94 -11.44
CA HIS A 737 -15.32 -29.69 -11.33
C HIS A 737 -16.21 -29.70 -10.09
N PHE A 738 -16.01 -28.71 -9.22
CA PHE A 738 -16.80 -28.46 -8.02
C PHE A 738 -17.42 -27.08 -8.07
N GLU A 739 -18.59 -26.93 -7.47
CA GLU A 739 -19.26 -25.64 -7.30
C GLU A 739 -19.54 -25.38 -5.82
N TRP A 740 -19.28 -24.15 -5.35
CA TRP A 740 -19.49 -23.76 -3.97
C TRP A 740 -20.09 -22.36 -3.87
N GLU A 741 -21.31 -22.28 -3.37
CA GLU A 741 -22.07 -21.04 -3.22
C GLU A 741 -21.72 -20.28 -1.92
N THR A 742 -20.74 -19.40 -1.90
CA THR A 742 -20.30 -18.72 -0.66
C THR A 742 -20.45 -17.19 -0.73
N TYR A 743 -20.77 -16.56 0.41
CA TYR A 743 -20.76 -15.09 0.52
C TYR A 743 -19.34 -14.51 0.33
N LEU A 744 -18.32 -15.33 0.51
CA LEU A 744 -16.92 -14.99 0.24
C LEU A 744 -16.62 -14.87 -1.27
N ALA A 745 -17.58 -15.20 -2.14
CA ALA A 745 -17.49 -14.98 -3.59
C ALA A 745 -18.31 -13.78 -4.10
N CYS A 746 -18.85 -12.91 -3.23
CA CYS A 746 -19.58 -11.71 -3.66
C CYS A 746 -18.62 -10.54 -3.99
N PHE A 747 -18.58 -10.14 -5.28
CA PHE A 747 -17.64 -9.17 -5.90
C PHE A 747 -18.31 -7.87 -6.41
N SER A 748 -19.61 -7.67 -6.17
CA SER A 748 -20.37 -6.52 -6.67
C SER A 748 -20.52 -5.46 -5.59
N HIS A 749 -19.69 -4.43 -5.68
CA HIS A 749 -19.61 -3.27 -4.78
C HIS A 749 -19.17 -3.59 -3.34
N GLU A 750 -18.13 -2.87 -2.89
CA GLU A 750 -17.73 -2.81 -1.47
C GLU A 750 -18.90 -2.47 -0.52
N SER A 751 -20.03 -1.95 -1.05
CA SER A 751 -21.31 -1.82 -0.32
C SER A 751 -21.84 -3.14 0.25
N GLU A 752 -21.78 -4.24 -0.51
CA GLU A 752 -22.39 -5.54 -0.13
C GLU A 752 -21.59 -6.31 0.94
N ARG A 753 -20.33 -5.93 1.16
CA ARG A 753 -19.43 -6.50 2.19
C ARG A 753 -19.19 -5.61 3.40
N LEU A 754 -19.79 -4.42 3.46
CA LEU A 754 -19.65 -3.53 4.62
C LEU A 754 -20.27 -4.20 5.86
N GLU A 755 -19.42 -4.85 6.64
CA GLU A 755 -19.70 -5.23 8.02
C GLU A 755 -19.84 -3.93 8.80
N ARG A 756 -21.05 -3.64 9.28
CA ARG A 756 -21.33 -2.40 10.00
C ARG A 756 -21.55 -2.70 11.47
N PRO A 757 -20.82 -2.05 12.39
CA PRO A 757 -21.05 -2.24 13.81
C PRO A 757 -22.46 -1.74 14.16
N MET A 758 -23.23 -2.56 14.87
CA MET A 758 -24.50 -2.16 15.45
C MET A 758 -24.24 -1.28 16.68
N VAL A 759 -25.11 -0.30 16.91
CA VAL A 759 -25.05 0.53 18.11
C VAL A 759 -25.68 -0.24 19.27
N ARG A 760 -24.94 -0.44 20.36
CA ARG A 760 -25.46 -1.08 21.57
C ARG A 760 -26.11 -0.03 22.48
N GLU A 761 -27.38 -0.22 22.79
CA GLU A 761 -28.12 0.55 23.80
C GLU A 761 -28.75 -0.41 24.82
N GLY A 762 -28.10 -0.56 25.98
CA GLY A 762 -28.49 -1.56 26.98
C GLY A 762 -28.37 -2.99 26.44
N ASN A 763 -29.50 -3.71 26.40
CA ASN A 763 -29.61 -5.09 25.88
C ASN A 763 -30.03 -5.17 24.41
N TYR A 764 -30.18 -4.00 23.76
CA TYR A 764 -30.59 -3.90 22.38
C TYR A 764 -29.41 -3.53 21.49
N PHE A 765 -29.40 -4.12 20.31
CA PHE A 765 -28.46 -3.78 19.25
C PHE A 765 -29.24 -3.18 18.09
N ILE A 766 -28.88 -1.96 17.71
CA ILE A 766 -29.60 -1.16 16.72
C ILE A 766 -28.83 -1.21 15.40
N ASP A 767 -29.50 -1.74 14.38
CA ASP A 767 -29.12 -1.68 12.97
C ASP A 767 -29.66 -0.36 12.40
N ASN A 768 -28.76 0.60 12.24
CA ASN A 768 -29.03 1.94 11.71
C ASN A 768 -28.49 2.12 10.28
N ARG A 769 -28.46 1.01 9.51
CA ARG A 769 -28.00 1.03 8.12
C ARG A 769 -28.83 2.04 7.30
N PRO A 770 -28.20 3.02 6.62
CA PRO A 770 -28.90 4.02 5.80
C PRO A 770 -29.78 3.47 4.68
N GLU A 771 -29.61 2.20 4.29
CA GLU A 771 -30.48 1.51 3.33
C GLU A 771 -31.81 1.03 3.95
N LEU A 772 -31.94 1.07 5.27
CA LEU A 772 -33.19 0.77 5.98
C LEU A 772 -34.08 2.01 6.01
N GLU A 773 -35.34 1.87 5.61
CA GLU A 773 -36.35 2.93 5.77
C GLU A 773 -36.62 3.25 7.25
N ILE A 774 -36.38 2.27 8.14
CA ILE A 774 -36.60 2.36 9.58
C ILE A 774 -35.47 1.61 10.29
N ASP A 775 -34.79 2.27 11.24
CA ASP A 775 -33.80 1.64 12.12
C ASP A 775 -34.42 0.43 12.86
N ARG A 776 -33.71 -0.69 12.88
CA ARG A 776 -34.19 -1.95 13.48
C ARG A 776 -33.40 -2.31 14.73
N ALA A 777 -34.08 -2.67 15.80
CA ALA A 777 -33.47 -3.11 17.05
C ALA A 777 -33.65 -4.63 17.25
N ILE A 778 -32.59 -5.29 17.72
CA ILE A 778 -32.56 -6.71 18.10
C ILE A 778 -32.36 -6.79 19.62
N ASN A 779 -33.25 -7.51 20.30
CA ASN A 779 -33.11 -7.79 21.73
C ASN A 779 -32.33 -9.09 21.94
N MET A 780 -31.08 -9.00 22.37
CA MET A 780 -30.23 -10.18 22.60
C MET A 780 -30.21 -10.63 24.06
N ASN A 781 -31.07 -10.06 24.91
CA ASN A 781 -31.09 -10.33 26.36
C ASN A 781 -31.23 -11.82 26.69
N GLU A 782 -32.06 -12.54 25.93
CA GLU A 782 -32.30 -13.98 26.15
C GLU A 782 -31.07 -14.84 25.83
N ILE A 783 -30.26 -14.44 24.84
CA ILE A 783 -28.99 -15.10 24.50
C ILE A 783 -27.90 -14.73 25.49
N PHE A 784 -27.82 -13.47 25.89
CA PHE A 784 -26.72 -12.98 26.73
C PHE A 784 -26.85 -13.47 28.18
N ASN A 785 -28.06 -13.58 28.73
CA ASN A 785 -28.28 -13.98 30.13
C ASN A 785 -28.20 -15.49 30.38
N LYS A 786 -27.86 -16.30 29.37
CA LYS A 786 -27.74 -17.74 29.49
C LYS A 786 -26.33 -18.18 29.13
N ILE A 787 -25.76 -19.07 29.94
CA ILE A 787 -24.48 -19.72 29.65
C ILE A 787 -24.75 -20.91 28.72
N HIS A 788 -23.97 -21.03 27.66
CA HIS A 788 -24.07 -22.10 26.66
C HIS A 788 -22.77 -22.91 26.60
N THR A 789 -22.88 -24.23 26.51
CA THR A 789 -21.71 -25.12 26.43
C THR A 789 -21.76 -25.93 25.13
N VAL A 790 -20.62 -26.04 24.46
CA VAL A 790 -20.45 -26.79 23.20
C VAL A 790 -19.30 -27.77 23.37
N VAL A 791 -19.50 -29.03 23.03
CA VAL A 791 -18.45 -30.06 23.09
C VAL A 791 -18.07 -30.45 21.66
N GLU A 792 -16.79 -30.34 21.32
CA GLU A 792 -16.24 -30.80 20.03
C GLU A 792 -14.89 -31.50 20.25
N GLY A 793 -14.81 -32.77 19.83
CA GLY A 793 -13.61 -33.59 20.01
C GLY A 793 -13.21 -33.71 21.49
N LYS A 794 -12.00 -33.29 21.84
CA LYS A 794 -11.47 -33.31 23.22
C LYS A 794 -11.70 -32.01 24.00
N TYR A 795 -12.30 -31.00 23.37
CA TYR A 795 -12.49 -29.68 23.94
C TYR A 795 -13.96 -29.37 24.19
N GLU A 796 -14.20 -28.65 25.28
CA GLU A 796 -15.47 -28.07 25.67
C GLU A 796 -15.34 -26.54 25.63
N TYR A 797 -16.30 -25.86 25.03
CA TYR A 797 -16.35 -24.42 24.90
C TYR A 797 -17.54 -23.89 25.68
N THR A 798 -17.29 -23.04 26.66
CA THR A 798 -18.32 -22.37 27.47
C THR A 798 -18.45 -20.92 27.02
N LEU A 799 -19.64 -20.51 26.60
CA LEU A 799 -19.99 -19.18 26.12
C LEU A 799 -20.87 -18.49 27.18
N ASP A 800 -20.34 -17.46 27.83
CA ASP A 800 -21.00 -16.56 28.76
C ASP A 800 -20.87 -15.11 28.24
N LEU A 801 -21.87 -14.69 27.47
CA LEU A 801 -21.83 -13.39 26.78
C LEU A 801 -22.24 -12.21 27.68
N ALA A 802 -22.80 -12.46 28.87
CA ALA A 802 -23.14 -11.42 29.85
C ALA A 802 -22.01 -11.15 30.86
N GLY A 803 -21.01 -12.03 30.94
CA GLY A 803 -19.90 -11.89 31.89
C GLY A 803 -20.30 -12.23 33.31
N ILE A 804 -21.25 -13.17 33.46
CA ILE A 804 -21.73 -13.69 34.73
C ILE A 804 -20.85 -14.91 35.07
N GLU A 805 -19.59 -14.64 35.44
CA GLU A 805 -18.59 -15.59 35.96
C GLU A 805 -18.56 -16.99 35.29
N ALA A 806 -18.07 -17.06 34.05
CA ALA A 806 -17.81 -18.33 33.35
C ALA A 806 -16.83 -19.28 34.08
N ASP A 807 -15.91 -18.74 34.90
CA ASP A 807 -14.95 -19.49 35.72
C ASP A 807 -14.32 -18.56 36.80
N PRO A 808 -14.56 -18.78 38.11
CA PRO A 808 -14.02 -17.91 39.17
C PRO A 808 -12.51 -18.07 39.41
N GLU A 809 -11.92 -19.22 39.07
CA GLU A 809 -10.53 -19.57 39.43
C GLU A 809 -9.80 -20.29 38.27
N GLY A 810 -9.39 -19.52 37.25
CA GLY A 810 -8.61 -20.02 36.11
C GLY A 810 -8.13 -18.95 35.12
N ASN A 811 -7.55 -19.39 33.99
CA ASN A 811 -7.09 -18.52 32.89
C ASN A 811 -8.24 -17.83 32.11
N CYS A 812 -9.49 -18.12 32.46
CA CYS A 812 -10.72 -17.63 31.82
C CYS A 812 -11.52 -16.62 32.64
N LYS A 813 -10.93 -16.03 33.69
CA LYS A 813 -11.61 -15.15 34.66
C LYS A 813 -12.41 -13.96 34.08
N ASN A 814 -12.08 -13.51 32.86
CA ASN A 814 -12.78 -12.43 32.15
C ASN A 814 -13.20 -12.83 30.71
N ALA A 815 -13.19 -14.13 30.42
CA ALA A 815 -13.50 -14.65 29.11
C ALA A 815 -15.02 -14.68 28.91
N ALA A 816 -15.49 -14.12 27.81
CA ALA A 816 -16.85 -14.33 27.35
C ALA A 816 -16.99 -15.74 26.72
N ILE A 817 -15.89 -16.30 26.20
CA ILE A 817 -15.84 -17.67 25.72
C ILE A 817 -14.55 -18.33 26.19
N CYS A 818 -14.69 -19.43 26.94
CA CYS A 818 -13.59 -20.22 27.47
C CYS A 818 -13.55 -21.60 26.81
N GLN A 819 -12.36 -22.03 26.37
CA GLN A 819 -12.08 -23.39 25.92
C GLN A 819 -11.45 -24.19 27.06
N ARG A 820 -11.95 -25.40 27.31
CA ARG A 820 -11.49 -26.33 28.33
C ARG A 820 -11.25 -27.71 27.71
N GLU A 821 -10.20 -28.39 28.13
CA GLU A 821 -10.00 -29.80 27.77
C GLU A 821 -10.76 -30.71 28.75
N ILE A 822 -11.58 -31.64 28.25
CA ILE A 822 -12.56 -32.40 29.05
C ILE A 822 -11.88 -33.30 30.11
N ASN A 823 -10.69 -33.82 29.80
CA ASN A 823 -9.89 -34.72 30.67
C ASN A 823 -8.50 -34.15 30.99
N GLY A 824 -8.32 -32.83 30.86
CA GLY A 824 -7.04 -32.14 31.07
C GLY A 824 -7.18 -30.91 31.97
N SER A 825 -6.07 -30.27 32.29
CA SER A 825 -6.06 -28.99 33.03
C SER A 825 -5.98 -27.77 32.10
N PHE A 826 -6.02 -27.98 30.78
CA PHE A 826 -5.89 -26.91 29.80
C PHE A 826 -7.16 -26.06 29.74
N THR A 827 -7.00 -24.77 30.00
CA THR A 827 -8.04 -23.74 29.86
C THR A 827 -7.49 -22.52 29.11
N ARG A 828 -8.32 -21.96 28.22
CA ARG A 828 -7.93 -20.87 27.33
C ARG A 828 -9.07 -19.88 27.12
N ASP A 829 -8.76 -18.58 27.24
CA ASP A 829 -9.66 -17.49 26.86
C ASP A 829 -9.60 -17.30 25.35
N ILE A 830 -10.71 -17.58 24.67
CA ILE A 830 -10.81 -17.44 23.22
C ILE A 830 -11.61 -16.19 22.80
N GLY A 831 -12.06 -15.37 23.77
CA GLY A 831 -12.71 -14.09 23.52
C GLY A 831 -13.23 -13.47 24.81
N SER A 832 -12.87 -12.22 25.10
CA SER A 832 -13.29 -11.50 26.31
C SER A 832 -14.46 -10.53 26.06
N LEU A 833 -15.00 -9.92 27.12
CA LEU A 833 -16.26 -9.14 27.15
C LEU A 833 -16.32 -7.83 26.32
N LYS A 834 -15.38 -7.58 25.40
CA LYS A 834 -15.49 -6.51 24.41
C LYS A 834 -16.22 -7.05 23.17
N THR A 835 -17.54 -7.01 23.20
CA THR A 835 -18.43 -7.53 22.16
C THR A 835 -18.65 -6.51 21.04
N GLU A 836 -18.23 -6.82 19.81
CA GLU A 836 -18.61 -6.06 18.62
C GLU A 836 -19.67 -6.84 17.83
N MET A 837 -20.91 -6.37 17.86
CA MET A 837 -21.99 -6.89 17.02
C MET A 837 -21.98 -6.18 15.68
N MET A 838 -21.99 -6.94 14.60
CA MET A 838 -21.91 -6.42 13.24
C MET A 838 -23.04 -6.99 12.40
N VAL A 839 -23.58 -6.15 11.51
CA VAL A 839 -24.58 -6.54 10.51
C VAL A 839 -23.99 -6.43 9.11
N THR A 840 -24.23 -7.43 8.28
CA THR A 840 -23.86 -7.41 6.85
C THR A 840 -25.06 -7.02 5.99
N GLN A 841 -24.83 -6.59 4.73
CA GLN A 841 -25.89 -6.09 3.84
C GLN A 841 -27.05 -7.09 3.53
N GLY A 842 -27.05 -8.31 4.10
CA GLY A 842 -28.10 -9.32 3.97
C GLY A 842 -28.84 -9.73 5.26
N THR A 843 -28.99 -8.85 6.26
CA THR A 843 -29.65 -9.10 7.58
C THR A 843 -28.92 -10.09 8.51
N LYS A 844 -27.68 -10.47 8.19
CA LYS A 844 -26.90 -11.39 9.02
C LYS A 844 -26.25 -10.65 10.17
N VAL A 845 -26.40 -11.18 11.37
CA VAL A 845 -25.81 -10.64 12.60
C VAL A 845 -24.64 -11.53 12.99
N LYS A 846 -23.47 -10.94 13.20
CA LYS A 846 -22.33 -11.64 13.76
C LYS A 846 -21.81 -10.93 14.99
N LEU A 847 -21.35 -11.70 15.96
CA LEU A 847 -20.70 -11.22 17.16
C LEU A 847 -19.22 -11.56 17.09
N LYS A 848 -18.37 -10.55 17.12
CA LYS A 848 -16.91 -10.70 17.16
C LYS A 848 -16.40 -10.40 18.57
N LEU A 849 -15.55 -11.29 19.07
CA LEU A 849 -14.93 -11.25 20.39
C LEU A 849 -13.42 -11.37 20.22
N THR A 850 -12.67 -10.63 21.02
CA THR A 850 -11.20 -10.67 21.01
C THR A 850 -10.70 -10.92 22.43
N ALA A 851 -9.71 -11.80 22.60
CA ALA A 851 -9.11 -12.07 23.89
C ALA A 851 -8.28 -10.86 24.39
N THR A 852 -8.44 -10.48 25.66
CA THR A 852 -7.87 -9.26 26.25
C THR A 852 -6.57 -9.50 27.04
N ASN A 853 -6.36 -10.69 27.58
CA ASN A 853 -5.21 -11.02 28.44
C ASN A 853 -3.93 -11.41 27.68
N HIS A 854 -3.68 -10.84 26.49
CA HIS A 854 -2.51 -11.20 25.65
C HIS A 854 -2.40 -12.71 25.37
N GLN A 855 -3.52 -13.44 25.34
CA GLN A 855 -3.53 -14.82 24.88
C GLN A 855 -3.28 -14.83 23.37
N LYS A 856 -1.99 -14.82 23.04
CA LYS A 856 -1.48 -14.87 21.69
C LYS A 856 -1.78 -16.24 21.09
N CYS A 857 -2.22 -16.23 19.85
CA CYS A 857 -2.38 -17.43 19.06
C CYS A 857 -1.07 -18.23 19.11
N GLY A 858 -1.13 -19.50 19.51
CA GLY A 858 0.09 -20.33 19.61
C GLY A 858 0.80 -20.49 18.26
N LYS A 859 0.03 -20.35 17.16
CA LYS A 859 0.47 -20.46 15.77
C LYS A 859 0.89 -19.10 15.17
N ASN A 860 0.48 -17.99 15.80
CA ASN A 860 0.79 -16.62 15.38
C ASN A 860 0.96 -15.73 16.63
N SER A 861 2.20 -15.60 17.09
CA SER A 861 2.54 -14.84 18.32
C SER A 861 2.24 -13.34 18.24
N ARG A 862 1.83 -12.82 17.08
CA ARG A 862 1.47 -11.42 16.82
C ARG A 862 -0.04 -11.20 16.69
N LYS A 863 -0.88 -12.23 16.91
CA LYS A 863 -2.34 -12.11 16.87
C LYS A 863 -2.96 -12.61 18.17
N ASN A 864 -3.91 -11.85 18.73
CA ASN A 864 -4.74 -12.32 19.83
C ASN A 864 -5.80 -13.28 19.29
N VAL A 865 -6.14 -14.29 20.09
CA VAL A 865 -7.24 -15.18 19.73
C VAL A 865 -8.54 -14.40 19.58
N THR A 866 -9.27 -14.71 18.52
CA THR A 866 -10.53 -14.08 18.15
C THR A 866 -11.61 -15.13 18.00
N THR A 867 -12.81 -14.83 18.45
CA THR A 867 -13.97 -15.69 18.22
C THR A 867 -15.05 -14.93 17.47
N THR A 868 -15.62 -15.55 16.44
CA THR A 868 -16.76 -15.01 15.70
C THR A 868 -17.93 -15.96 15.82
N VAL A 869 -19.06 -15.45 16.29
CA VAL A 869 -20.33 -16.16 16.41
C VAL A 869 -21.27 -15.61 15.35
N PHE A 870 -21.69 -16.45 14.40
CA PHE A 870 -22.67 -16.08 13.38
C PHE A 870 -24.07 -16.47 13.84
N PHE A 871 -24.96 -15.49 13.96
CA PHE A 871 -26.37 -15.75 14.24
C PHE A 871 -27.15 -15.89 12.94
N GLN A 872 -27.87 -17.00 12.81
CA GLN A 872 -28.68 -17.31 11.65
C GLN A 872 -30.15 -17.41 12.05
N CYS A 873 -31.00 -16.68 11.32
CA CYS A 873 -32.45 -16.81 11.47
C CYS A 873 -32.89 -18.24 11.13
N SER A 874 -33.54 -18.91 12.07
CA SER A 874 -34.19 -20.21 11.90
C SER A 874 -35.67 -20.14 12.33
N SER A 875 -36.47 -21.14 11.96
CA SER A 875 -37.93 -21.16 12.23
C SER A 875 -38.28 -20.86 13.70
N SER A 876 -39.47 -20.32 13.95
CA SER A 876 -39.94 -19.89 15.29
C SER A 876 -39.99 -20.98 16.37
N GLU A 877 -39.76 -22.24 16.03
CA GLU A 877 -39.65 -23.37 16.96
C GLU A 877 -38.25 -23.52 17.59
N SER A 878 -37.22 -22.85 17.05
CA SER A 878 -35.84 -22.92 17.55
C SER A 878 -35.62 -22.13 18.84
N GLY A 879 -36.44 -21.11 19.10
CA GLY A 879 -36.26 -20.14 20.19
C GLY A 879 -34.83 -19.56 20.22
N ILE A 880 -34.24 -19.53 21.42
CA ILE A 880 -32.85 -19.09 21.66
C ILE A 880 -31.83 -19.96 20.87
N GLY A 881 -32.15 -21.22 20.60
CA GLY A 881 -31.24 -22.17 19.97
C GLY A 881 -29.99 -22.47 20.81
N SER A 882 -28.97 -23.04 20.16
CA SER A 882 -27.67 -23.35 20.79
C SER A 882 -26.52 -23.09 19.82
N PRO A 883 -25.39 -22.56 20.29
CA PRO A 883 -24.20 -22.41 19.48
C PRO A 883 -23.64 -23.78 19.08
N LYS A 884 -23.09 -23.86 17.88
CA LYS A 884 -22.35 -25.01 17.36
C LYS A 884 -20.96 -24.55 16.98
N PHE A 885 -19.94 -25.23 17.47
CA PHE A 885 -18.59 -24.99 17.03
C PHE A 885 -18.46 -25.44 15.57
N TYR A 886 -17.91 -24.59 14.71
CA TYR A 886 -17.79 -24.88 13.29
C TYR A 886 -16.35 -25.26 12.94
N TYR A 887 -15.38 -24.35 13.16
CA TYR A 887 -13.96 -24.65 13.01
C TYR A 887 -13.06 -23.60 13.66
N GLU A 888 -11.76 -23.91 13.78
CA GLU A 888 -10.68 -22.97 14.13
C GLU A 888 -9.85 -22.67 12.86
N SER A 889 -9.61 -21.40 12.56
CA SER A 889 -8.78 -20.94 11.43
C SER A 889 -7.28 -21.09 11.72
N ASN A 890 -6.44 -20.99 10.68
CA ASN A 890 -4.97 -20.99 10.86
C ASN A 890 -4.45 -19.83 11.72
N ASP A 891 -5.23 -18.75 11.82
CA ASP A 891 -4.89 -17.56 12.59
C ASP A 891 -5.58 -17.55 13.97
N CYS A 892 -5.96 -18.70 14.50
CA CYS A 892 -6.70 -18.83 15.77
C CYS A 892 -7.99 -17.99 15.82
N ASP A 893 -8.73 -17.92 14.71
CA ASP A 893 -10.13 -17.49 14.75
C ASP A 893 -10.99 -18.71 15.06
N TYR A 894 -11.80 -18.63 16.10
CA TYR A 894 -12.80 -19.66 16.43
C TYR A 894 -14.13 -19.23 15.84
N ILE A 895 -14.75 -20.09 15.03
CA ILE A 895 -16.02 -19.79 14.38
C ILE A 895 -17.12 -20.65 14.99
N PHE A 896 -18.17 -19.99 15.46
CA PHE A 896 -19.40 -20.63 15.93
C PHE A 896 -20.58 -20.24 15.04
N LEU A 897 -21.49 -21.18 14.86
CA LEU A 897 -22.77 -20.97 14.20
C LEU A 897 -23.90 -21.10 15.21
N TRP A 898 -24.83 -20.17 15.19
CA TRP A 898 -25.94 -20.13 16.13
C TRP A 898 -27.26 -19.90 15.41
N ASP A 899 -28.01 -20.98 15.22
CA ASP A 899 -29.36 -20.93 14.68
C ASP A 899 -30.32 -20.42 15.76
N THR A 900 -30.97 -19.26 15.56
CA THR A 900 -31.88 -18.64 16.54
C THR A 900 -33.01 -17.86 15.85
N ASP A 901 -34.20 -17.81 16.46
CA ASP A 901 -35.31 -17.00 15.95
C ASP A 901 -35.18 -15.50 16.32
N ILE A 902 -34.28 -15.15 17.25
CA ILE A 902 -34.10 -13.79 17.77
C ILE A 902 -33.62 -12.81 16.70
N VAL A 903 -32.77 -13.28 15.78
CA VAL A 903 -32.24 -12.46 14.67
C VAL A 903 -33.14 -12.50 13.43
N CYS A 904 -34.33 -13.12 13.52
CA CYS A 904 -35.27 -13.15 12.40
C CYS A 904 -35.95 -11.81 12.18
N PRO A 905 -36.26 -11.43 10.92
CA PRO A 905 -36.93 -10.17 10.59
C PRO A 905 -38.27 -9.95 11.30
N SER A 906 -38.97 -11.02 11.71
CA SER A 906 -40.24 -10.99 12.43
C SER A 906 -40.12 -10.60 13.92
N LYS A 907 -38.95 -10.75 14.52
CA LYS A 907 -38.67 -10.43 15.93
C LYS A 907 -37.97 -9.08 16.11
N MET A 908 -37.50 -8.48 15.00
CA MET A 908 -36.89 -7.14 14.99
C MET A 908 -37.95 -6.05 15.18
N GLN A 909 -37.66 -5.08 16.04
CA GLN A 909 -38.57 -3.96 16.36
C GLN A 909 -38.06 -2.64 15.77
N PRO A 910 -38.95 -1.68 15.45
CA PRO A 910 -38.53 -0.31 15.12
C PRO A 910 -37.77 0.34 16.28
N ALA A 911 -36.58 0.88 16.02
CA ALA A 911 -35.76 1.50 17.08
C ALA A 911 -36.41 2.75 17.69
N ALA A 912 -37.28 3.44 16.95
CA ALA A 912 -38.02 4.62 17.42
C ALA A 912 -38.96 4.29 18.60
N ASP A 913 -39.65 3.14 18.54
CA ASP A 913 -40.56 2.70 19.61
C ASP A 913 -39.80 2.32 20.88
N LEU A 914 -38.61 1.74 20.70
CA LEU A 914 -37.70 1.39 21.79
C LEU A 914 -37.13 2.63 22.50
N LEU A 915 -36.63 3.61 21.73
CA LEU A 915 -36.10 4.87 22.25
C LEU A 915 -37.17 5.69 22.99
N ALA A 916 -38.43 5.60 22.56
CA ALA A 916 -39.57 6.18 23.26
C ALA A 916 -39.85 5.47 24.61
N HIS A 917 -39.72 4.14 24.65
CA HIS A 917 -39.91 3.34 25.86
C HIS A 917 -38.78 3.52 26.89
N LEU A 918 -37.53 3.63 26.45
CA LEU A 918 -36.39 3.93 27.34
C LEU A 918 -36.49 5.34 27.92
N ARG A 919 -36.98 6.32 27.15
CA ARG A 919 -37.27 7.68 27.66
C ARG A 919 -38.40 7.67 28.70
N SER A 920 -39.44 6.87 28.54
CA SER A 920 -40.53 6.78 29.54
C SER A 920 -40.08 6.10 30.84
N GLN A 921 -39.18 5.11 30.79
CA GLN A 921 -38.59 4.49 31.98
C GLN A 921 -37.66 5.42 32.77
N SER A 922 -37.02 6.39 32.11
CA SER A 922 -36.25 7.43 32.82
C SER A 922 -37.14 8.39 33.62
N VAL A 923 -38.41 8.56 33.21
CA VAL A 923 -39.39 9.44 33.88
C VAL A 923 -40.02 8.76 35.10
N THR A 924 -40.21 7.44 35.11
CA THR A 924 -40.81 6.71 36.26
C THR A 924 -39.84 6.53 37.43
N LYS A 925 -38.52 6.53 37.20
CA LYS A 925 -37.51 6.60 38.29
C LYS A 925 -37.46 7.95 39.02
N SER A 926 -38.11 9.00 38.49
CA SER A 926 -38.17 10.32 39.13
C SER A 926 -39.27 10.46 40.19
N GLN A 927 -40.30 9.59 40.20
CA GLN A 927 -41.39 9.68 41.19
C GLN A 927 -41.04 9.04 42.54
N GLY A 928 -39.94 8.29 42.65
CA GLY A 928 -39.42 7.78 43.92
C GLY A 928 -38.64 8.81 44.76
N PHE A 929 -38.31 9.98 44.19
CA PHE A 929 -37.52 11.02 44.88
C PHE A 929 -38.37 12.16 45.48
N SER A 930 -39.70 12.10 45.40
CA SER A 930 -40.58 13.15 45.95
C SER A 930 -40.69 13.14 47.49
N ALA A 931 -40.27 12.07 48.18
CA ALA A 931 -40.32 12.01 49.64
C ALA A 931 -39.04 12.54 50.34
N ILE A 932 -37.93 12.71 49.61
CA ILE A 932 -36.65 13.16 50.17
C ILE A 932 -36.43 14.67 49.93
N ALA A 933 -37.08 15.26 48.92
CA ALA A 933 -36.92 16.67 48.57
C ALA A 933 -37.49 17.66 49.60
N SER A 934 -38.42 17.25 50.49
CA SER A 934 -38.99 18.13 51.51
C SER A 934 -38.08 18.34 52.74
N MET A 935 -37.09 17.47 52.95
CA MET A 935 -36.19 17.54 54.12
C MET A 935 -34.95 18.41 53.87
N PHE A 936 -34.49 18.53 52.60
CA PHE A 936 -33.31 19.33 52.26
C PHE A 936 -33.61 20.81 52.02
N GLY A 937 -34.85 21.17 51.66
CA GLY A 937 -35.25 22.57 51.47
C GLY A 937 -35.21 23.37 52.77
N ALA A 938 -35.63 22.78 53.90
CA ALA A 938 -35.61 23.44 55.21
C ALA A 938 -34.18 23.67 55.74
N LEU A 939 -33.27 22.73 55.47
CA LEU A 939 -31.87 22.79 55.93
C LEU A 939 -31.06 23.85 55.19
N ILE A 940 -31.29 24.02 53.88
CA ILE A 940 -30.59 25.03 53.06
C ILE A 940 -31.05 26.44 53.44
N ILE A 941 -32.32 26.65 53.76
CA ILE A 941 -32.84 27.96 54.21
C ILE A 941 -32.24 28.35 55.56
N ILE A 942 -32.11 27.40 56.50
CA ILE A 942 -31.48 27.64 57.81
C ILE A 942 -29.99 27.98 57.64
N ILE A 943 -29.27 27.27 56.76
CA ILE A 943 -27.84 27.53 56.49
C ILE A 943 -27.64 28.91 55.85
N CYS A 944 -28.53 29.33 54.94
CA CYS A 944 -28.47 30.67 54.33
C CYS A 944 -28.72 31.80 55.34
N ILE A 945 -29.66 31.61 56.28
CA ILE A 945 -29.95 32.62 57.32
C ILE A 945 -28.79 32.72 58.32
N VAL A 946 -28.18 31.59 58.69
CA VAL A 946 -27.01 31.56 59.58
C VAL A 946 -25.77 32.15 58.89
N GLY A 947 -25.58 31.90 57.59
CA GLY A 947 -24.48 32.47 56.80
C GLY A 947 -24.54 33.99 56.67
N LEU A 948 -25.73 34.58 56.51
CA LEU A 948 -25.91 36.03 56.41
C LEU A 948 -25.64 36.78 57.72
N ALA A 949 -25.73 36.11 58.88
CA ALA A 949 -25.42 36.70 60.19
C ALA A 949 -23.93 36.62 60.57
N ILE A 950 -23.18 35.64 60.05
CA ILE A 950 -21.78 35.38 60.46
C ILE A 950 -20.77 36.23 59.68
N VAL A 951 -21.08 36.60 58.43
CA VAL A 951 -20.17 37.39 57.57
C VAL A 951 -19.90 38.81 58.09
N PRO A 952 -20.89 39.58 58.60
CA PRO A 952 -20.60 40.89 59.19
C PRO A 952 -19.79 40.79 60.50
N VAL A 953 -20.06 39.77 61.33
CA VAL A 953 -19.38 39.58 62.63
C VAL A 953 -17.91 39.18 62.44
N THR A 954 -17.63 38.30 61.49
CA THR A 954 -16.25 37.90 61.15
C THR A 954 -15.47 39.04 60.47
N TRP A 955 -16.13 39.88 59.68
CA TRP A 955 -15.50 41.06 59.09
C TRP A 955 -15.18 42.16 60.12
N ILE A 956 -16.05 42.36 61.13
CA ILE A 956 -15.82 43.28 62.24
C ILE A 956 -14.68 42.77 63.14
N LEU A 957 -14.63 41.47 63.44
CA LEU A 957 -13.51 40.86 64.18
C LEU A 957 -12.18 40.92 63.40
N PHE A 958 -12.23 40.84 62.07
CA PHE A 958 -11.06 40.99 61.20
C PHE A 958 -10.52 42.43 61.13
N ARG A 959 -11.39 43.44 61.37
CA ARG A 959 -10.99 44.86 61.47
C ARG A 959 -10.42 45.23 62.85
N LEU A 960 -10.72 44.47 63.90
CA LEU A 960 -10.32 44.76 65.29
C LEU A 960 -9.08 43.98 65.79
N SER A 961 -8.54 43.04 65.01
CA SER A 961 -7.34 42.27 65.38
C SER A 961 -6.03 42.97 64.97
N TYR A 962 -5.13 43.17 65.93
CA TYR A 962 -3.84 43.87 65.85
C TYR A 962 -2.93 43.48 64.66
N ARG A 963 -2.19 44.48 64.17
CA ARG A 963 -1.53 44.60 62.85
C ARG A 963 -0.37 43.62 62.59
N GLU A 964 0.16 42.93 63.61
CA GLU A 964 1.40 42.15 63.47
C GLU A 964 1.20 40.68 63.06
N LYS A 965 0.03 40.07 63.32
CA LYS A 965 -0.24 38.67 62.93
C LYS A 965 -0.66 38.47 61.47
N ARG A 966 -0.93 39.55 60.72
CA ARG A 966 -1.33 39.47 59.30
C ARG A 966 -0.21 39.03 58.35
N ASN A 967 1.05 39.37 58.64
CA ASN A 967 2.15 39.07 57.74
C ASN A 967 2.56 37.59 57.76
N TYR A 968 2.33 36.88 58.87
CA TYR A 968 2.64 35.45 58.99
C TYR A 968 1.68 34.57 58.18
N LEU A 969 0.38 34.91 58.19
CA LEU A 969 -0.64 34.15 57.46
C LEU A 969 -0.53 34.32 55.94
N VAL A 970 -0.19 35.53 55.49
CA VAL A 970 0.05 35.81 54.05
C VAL A 970 1.30 35.10 53.53
N HIS A 971 2.36 34.99 54.37
CA HIS A 971 3.55 34.22 54.01
C HIS A 971 3.28 32.71 53.92
N TRP A 972 2.45 32.17 54.81
CA TRP A 972 2.06 30.75 54.79
C TRP A 972 1.20 30.40 53.56
N ILE A 973 0.27 31.26 53.17
CA ILE A 973 -0.56 31.04 51.97
C ILE A 973 0.30 31.13 50.69
N ARG A 974 1.29 32.03 50.63
CA ARG A 974 2.23 32.10 49.48
C ARG A 974 3.19 30.91 49.40
N SER A 975 3.50 30.23 50.50
CA SER A 975 4.37 29.04 50.47
C SER A 975 3.66 27.76 50.03
N LYS A 976 2.32 27.72 50.12
CA LYS A 976 1.49 26.57 49.71
C LYS A 976 1.10 26.56 48.23
N PHE A 977 1.32 27.66 47.50
CA PHE A 977 0.96 27.81 46.08
C PHE A 977 2.18 28.20 45.21
N ARG A 978 3.33 27.52 45.40
CA ARG A 978 4.39 27.48 44.38
C ARG A 978 4.10 26.35 43.41
N SER A 979 3.82 26.68 42.15
CA SER A 979 3.79 25.73 41.03
C SER A 979 5.21 25.23 40.72
N PRO A 980 5.37 24.02 40.12
CA PRO A 980 6.67 23.54 39.67
C PRO A 980 7.14 24.38 38.46
N VAL A 981 8.41 24.75 38.48
CA VAL A 981 9.12 25.30 37.32
C VAL A 981 9.44 24.13 36.39
N ILE A 982 8.82 24.08 35.20
CA ILE A 982 9.26 23.19 34.13
C ILE A 982 10.40 23.91 33.42
N THR A 983 11.57 23.27 33.42
CA THR A 983 12.78 23.69 32.72
C THR A 983 12.55 23.73 31.21
N SER A 984 12.71 24.89 30.58
CA SER A 984 12.84 25.05 29.14
C SER A 984 14.27 24.78 28.70
N PHE A 985 14.49 23.84 27.78
CA PHE A 985 15.77 23.70 27.08
C PHE A 985 15.77 24.56 25.82
N THR A 986 16.69 25.52 25.74
CA THR A 986 17.05 26.25 24.53
C THR A 986 18.37 25.70 24.00
N TYR A 987 18.38 25.23 22.75
CA TYR A 987 19.62 24.95 22.03
C TYR A 987 20.14 26.24 21.40
N SER A 988 21.39 26.58 21.67
CA SER A 988 22.15 27.58 20.91
C SER A 988 23.33 26.89 20.24
N GLN A 989 23.50 27.12 18.94
CA GLN A 989 24.63 26.66 18.15
C GLN A 989 25.91 27.37 18.66
N VAL A 990 26.94 26.60 19.04
CA VAL A 990 28.27 27.14 19.39
C VAL A 990 29.28 26.62 18.39
N SER A 991 30.00 27.54 17.75
CA SER A 991 31.14 27.28 16.87
C SER A 991 32.34 26.72 17.65
N SER A 992 33.17 25.96 16.94
CA SER A 992 34.48 25.41 17.33
C SER A 992 35.28 26.25 18.35
N ASP A 993 35.57 25.69 19.53
CA ASP A 993 36.93 25.34 19.96
C ASP A 993 36.98 24.90 21.45
N SER A 994 37.86 23.93 21.69
CA SER A 994 38.44 23.51 22.98
C SER A 994 37.68 22.53 23.90
N THR A 995 38.50 21.61 24.41
CA THR A 995 38.27 20.38 25.15
C THR A 995 38.37 20.57 26.67
N LYS A 996 37.52 19.89 27.47
CA LYS A 996 37.91 18.96 28.56
C LYS A 996 36.77 18.59 29.52
N LEU A 997 36.90 17.36 30.00
CA LEU A 997 36.12 16.58 30.98
C LEU A 997 35.87 17.28 32.33
N VAL A 998 34.82 16.86 33.07
CA VAL A 998 34.91 16.05 34.32
C VAL A 998 33.56 15.98 35.08
N SER A 999 33.20 14.72 35.39
CA SER A 999 32.44 14.07 36.49
C SER A 999 31.46 14.77 37.47
N MET A 1000 30.45 13.94 37.80
CA MET A 1000 30.05 13.43 39.14
C MET A 1000 28.81 13.98 39.88
N ASN A 1001 27.92 13.03 40.13
CA ASN A 1001 27.24 12.60 41.37
C ASN A 1001 26.15 13.41 42.08
N ASP A 1002 25.11 12.62 42.40
CA ASP A 1002 24.39 12.43 43.66
C ASP A 1002 23.87 13.67 44.42
N ASP A 1003 22.55 13.84 44.45
CA ASP A 1003 21.72 13.37 45.58
C ASP A 1003 20.25 13.85 45.42
N LEU A 1004 19.32 12.92 45.74
CA LEU A 1004 17.87 13.04 45.97
C LEU A 1004 16.90 13.17 44.77
#